data_AF-A0A0M9YNA7-F1
#
_entry.id   AF-A0A0M9YNA7-F1
#
_cell.length_a   1.000
_cell.length_b   1.000
_cell.length_c   1.000
_cell.angle_alpha   90.00
_cell.angle_beta   90.00
_cell.angle_gamma   90.00
#
_symmetry.space_group_name_H-M   'P 1'
#
loop_
_entity.id
_entity.type
_entity.pdbx_description
1 polymer ?
#
loop_
_entity_poly.entity_id
_entity_poly.type
_entity_poly.pdbx_seq_one_letter_code
_entity_poly.pdbx_strand_id
1 'polypeptide(L)'
;MLNVAPEQDILNPPAPFVGVEQAEAALVEHYPRLVRLAYLVLPPSLGRNRRVVTAHAIVQRSLPRGRSGSGDGPDNGLIPGARRAEAGGDPGYVYVRRRVVRQALEAGLPLRRKAWPKRAQFPPLLPQVWGLRLFPRSGGADELALDQRLSALSGPARAAYVLRGLERLGDDEVCAELNAAGVTEARRALAEADTTEPQAGLLESAEFDPCSLQARPTDLMRRRQHGRAALAAVAALVVCGALIGLPGDGWGPDGAAAPPYAQNPAAQAALDPGHLLRVEPTAWTTATRTDFSVWPARGDLVGDSALLRRALAVWARPGESVQVSATPGTPSGPPMGAPQLLFAGDVDRARVVLLYDGLRVARYAEPRDGTAGAALDFARVDAADTASASALVVGRTDGNVRYLTAPWVRQASVRDLLAPDASARPLHRDKDGVTDPVVSPAQAQQCTSWEALEFHDDSGVRLVTDLGELAPARLTWGPPHDARDVDDRSARQGWARTACLLPTVRSHGVRSVNDWQFAQQALPENNGTADWICTRAETWRGAGSRVFAQFQAPSAKLAPGAIAARAENSAACGVREARVLAGVLWKSRGGNWFVLAAGSEQVSSVTLSGGMTGSGRGNLLAVRAKEGARAELDGRLTDGTPISTLR
;
A
#
# COMPACT_ATOMS: atom_id res chain seq x y z
N MET A 1 -89.09 53.27 -23.67
CA MET A 1 -89.20 51.84 -23.29
C MET A 1 -87.88 51.18 -23.60
N LEU A 2 -87.42 50.33 -22.67
CA LEU A 2 -86.30 49.37 -22.72
C LEU A 2 -84.90 50.00 -22.53
N ASN A 3 -84.32 49.89 -21.32
CA ASN A 3 -83.57 48.73 -20.74
C ASN A 3 -82.10 48.80 -21.21
N VAL A 4 -81.02 48.76 -20.39
CA VAL A 4 -80.70 48.02 -19.15
C VAL A 4 -79.55 48.75 -18.40
N ALA A 5 -79.50 48.69 -17.06
CA ALA A 5 -78.47 49.23 -16.16
C ALA A 5 -77.27 48.25 -15.94
N PRO A 6 -76.25 48.51 -15.10
CA PRO A 6 -75.71 49.75 -14.51
C PRO A 6 -74.18 49.93 -14.79
N GLU A 7 -73.66 51.17 -14.80
CA GLU A 7 -72.21 51.39 -14.86
C GLU A 7 -71.67 51.63 -13.45
N GLN A 8 -71.00 50.60 -12.93
CA GLN A 8 -70.47 50.50 -11.57
C GLN A 8 -69.14 51.27 -11.43
N ASP A 9 -69.11 52.15 -10.43
CA ASP A 9 -68.02 52.38 -9.47
C ASP A 9 -66.60 52.61 -10.03
N ILE A 10 -66.25 53.89 -10.25
CA ILE A 10 -64.87 54.36 -10.37
C ILE A 10 -64.29 54.54 -8.96
N LEU A 11 -63.68 53.50 -8.38
CA LEU A 11 -62.78 53.66 -7.23
C LEU A 11 -61.60 52.66 -7.30
N ASN A 12 -60.40 53.23 -7.40
CA ASN A 12 -59.05 52.63 -7.37
C ASN A 12 -58.60 51.79 -8.59
N PRO A 13 -57.67 52.31 -9.43
CA PRO A 13 -56.88 51.42 -10.28
C PRO A 13 -56.09 50.43 -9.39
N PRO A 14 -55.94 49.15 -9.79
CA PRO A 14 -55.13 48.19 -9.05
C PRO A 14 -53.71 48.74 -8.94
N ALA A 15 -53.14 48.66 -7.73
CA ALA A 15 -51.77 49.08 -7.43
C ALA A 15 -50.79 48.50 -8.46
N PRO A 16 -49.77 49.27 -8.91
CA PRO A 16 -48.84 48.80 -9.93
C PRO A 16 -48.17 47.51 -9.44
N PHE A 17 -48.44 46.42 -10.14
CA PHE A 17 -47.74 45.17 -9.92
C PHE A 17 -46.30 45.35 -10.40
N VAL A 18 -45.34 45.23 -9.49
CA VAL A 18 -43.93 45.15 -9.88
C VAL A 18 -43.76 43.85 -10.69
N GLY A 19 -43.56 44.00 -12.00
CA GLY A 19 -43.31 42.88 -12.90
C GLY A 19 -42.01 42.16 -12.53
N VAL A 20 -41.92 40.87 -12.86
CA VAL A 20 -40.70 40.07 -12.62
C VAL A 20 -39.49 40.72 -13.29
N GLU A 21 -39.65 41.23 -14.51
CA GLU A 21 -38.59 41.91 -15.27
C GLU A 21 -38.10 43.20 -14.58
N GLN A 22 -39.01 44.00 -14.01
CA GLN A 22 -38.65 45.21 -13.28
C GLN A 22 -37.91 44.89 -11.97
N ALA A 23 -38.35 43.87 -11.24
CA ALA A 23 -37.66 43.40 -10.04
C ALA A 23 -36.29 42.76 -10.37
N GLU A 24 -36.17 42.09 -11.51
CA GLU A 24 -34.92 41.50 -11.98
C GLU A 24 -33.91 42.57 -12.40
N ALA A 25 -34.34 43.56 -13.18
CA ALA A 25 -33.50 44.71 -13.55
C ALA A 25 -32.99 45.44 -12.30
N ALA A 26 -33.87 45.74 -11.34
CA ALA A 26 -33.51 46.39 -10.09
C ALA A 26 -32.56 45.55 -9.22
N LEU A 27 -32.75 44.24 -9.19
CA LEU A 27 -31.88 43.33 -8.45
C LEU A 27 -30.49 43.28 -9.06
N VAL A 28 -30.36 43.23 -10.39
CA VAL A 28 -29.07 43.20 -11.10
C VAL A 28 -28.36 44.54 -10.94
N GLU A 29 -29.06 45.66 -11.13
CA GLU A 29 -28.50 47.01 -11.01
C GLU A 29 -27.98 47.29 -9.59
N HIS A 30 -28.75 46.89 -8.57
CA HIS A 30 -28.42 47.19 -7.18
C HIS A 30 -27.89 45.97 -6.40
N TYR A 31 -27.38 44.95 -7.10
CA TYR A 31 -26.98 43.67 -6.50
C TYR A 31 -26.00 43.85 -5.32
N PRO A 32 -24.86 44.57 -5.46
CA PRO A 32 -23.91 44.70 -4.36
C PRO A 32 -24.52 45.40 -3.13
N ARG A 33 -25.38 46.40 -3.36
CA ARG A 33 -26.06 47.15 -2.30
C ARG A 33 -27.06 46.29 -1.53
N LEU A 34 -27.84 45.47 -2.25
CA LEU A 34 -28.80 44.54 -1.64
C LEU A 34 -28.11 43.43 -0.85
N VAL A 35 -26.97 42.90 -1.33
CA VAL A 35 -26.22 41.85 -0.60
C VAL A 35 -25.57 42.44 0.64
N ARG A 36 -25.02 43.66 0.56
CA ARG A 36 -24.48 44.40 1.71
C ARG A 36 -25.55 44.64 2.78
N LEU A 37 -26.74 45.09 2.38
CA LEU A 37 -27.89 45.23 3.26
C LEU A 37 -28.23 43.90 3.96
N ALA A 38 -28.32 42.80 3.20
CA ALA A 38 -28.59 41.49 3.78
C ALA A 38 -27.50 41.05 4.77
N TYR A 39 -26.23 41.24 4.43
CA TYR A 39 -25.08 40.87 5.26
C TYR A 39 -25.07 41.57 6.62
N LEU A 40 -25.39 42.87 6.64
CA LEU A 40 -25.44 43.69 7.84
C LEU A 40 -26.64 43.35 8.75
N VAL A 41 -27.78 42.97 8.18
CA VAL A 41 -28.97 42.59 8.95
C VAL A 41 -28.81 41.19 9.57
N LEU A 42 -28.17 40.28 8.84
CA LEU A 42 -27.97 38.89 9.28
C LEU A 42 -27.25 38.81 10.63
N PRO A 43 -27.68 37.89 11.52
CA PRO A 43 -27.13 37.85 12.86
C PRO A 43 -25.66 37.39 12.87
N PRO A 44 -24.84 37.96 13.78
CA PRO A 44 -23.42 37.61 13.91
C PRO A 44 -23.21 36.13 14.28
N SER A 45 -24.20 35.49 14.92
CA SER A 45 -24.17 34.09 15.31
C SER A 45 -24.02 33.11 14.13
N LEU A 46 -24.33 33.54 12.90
CA LEU A 46 -24.08 32.74 11.70
C LEU A 46 -22.57 32.60 11.40
N GLY A 47 -21.74 33.53 11.89
CA GLY A 47 -20.32 33.63 11.56
C GLY A 47 -20.09 34.28 10.18
N ARG A 48 -18.96 35.00 10.04
CA ARG A 48 -18.66 35.85 8.85
C ARG A 48 -18.84 35.13 7.51
N ASN A 49 -18.25 33.95 7.34
CA ASN A 49 -18.35 33.17 6.10
C ASN A 49 -19.78 32.75 5.75
N ARG A 50 -20.57 32.30 6.73
CA ARG A 50 -21.96 31.89 6.48
C ARG A 50 -22.85 33.10 6.21
N ARG A 51 -22.62 34.24 6.89
CA ARG A 51 -23.31 35.50 6.61
C ARG A 51 -23.15 35.93 5.16
N VAL A 52 -21.94 35.85 4.59
CA VAL A 52 -21.67 36.17 3.17
C VAL A 52 -22.52 35.30 2.24
N VAL A 53 -22.42 33.97 2.38
CA VAL A 53 -23.11 33.03 1.49
C VAL A 53 -24.64 33.16 1.63
N THR A 54 -25.15 33.34 2.86
CA THR A 54 -26.58 33.54 3.11
C THR A 54 -27.08 34.87 2.53
N ALA A 55 -26.29 35.94 2.62
CA ALA A 55 -26.65 37.24 2.03
C ALA A 55 -26.87 37.15 0.52
N HIS A 56 -25.93 36.53 -0.22
CA HIS A 56 -26.07 36.33 -1.67
C HIS A 56 -27.31 35.52 -2.03
N ALA A 57 -27.59 34.46 -1.27
CA ALA A 57 -28.74 33.62 -1.51
C ALA A 57 -30.07 34.30 -1.20
N ILE A 58 -30.13 35.15 -0.18
CA ILE A 58 -31.33 35.94 0.12
C ILE A 58 -31.65 36.86 -1.05
N VAL A 59 -30.64 37.58 -1.57
CA VAL A 59 -30.85 38.50 -2.70
C VAL A 59 -31.32 37.73 -3.92
N GLN A 60 -30.62 36.65 -4.32
CA GLN A 60 -31.01 35.84 -5.48
C GLN A 60 -32.42 35.22 -5.37
N ARG A 61 -32.93 34.99 -4.16
CA ARG A 61 -34.29 34.46 -3.92
C ARG A 61 -35.36 35.54 -3.73
N SER A 62 -34.99 36.81 -3.86
CA SER A 62 -35.89 37.95 -3.65
C SER A 62 -36.64 38.39 -4.91
N LEU A 63 -36.48 37.67 -6.02
CA LEU A 63 -37.35 37.87 -7.19
C LEU A 63 -38.79 37.41 -6.91
N PRO A 64 -39.81 38.07 -7.53
CA PRO A 64 -41.18 37.59 -7.51
C PRO A 64 -41.26 36.20 -8.15
N ARG A 65 -42.06 35.29 -7.59
CA ARG A 65 -42.32 33.99 -8.22
C ARG A 65 -43.52 34.14 -9.16
N GLY A 66 -43.32 33.88 -10.44
CA GLY A 66 -44.38 33.94 -11.45
C GLY A 66 -45.46 32.87 -11.25
N ARG A 67 -46.72 33.27 -11.45
CA ARG A 67 -47.98 32.51 -11.51
C ARG A 67 -47.91 30.98 -11.63
N SER A 68 -48.49 30.30 -10.64
CA SER A 68 -49.40 29.15 -10.81
C SER A 68 -50.35 29.08 -9.61
N GLY A 69 -51.65 29.20 -9.91
CA GLY A 69 -52.81 28.61 -9.23
C GLY A 69 -52.92 28.61 -7.70
N SER A 70 -53.94 29.33 -7.22
CA SER A 70 -54.84 28.89 -6.12
C SER A 70 -54.19 28.20 -4.92
N GLY A 71 -53.81 28.99 -3.93
CA GLY A 71 -53.50 28.50 -2.59
C GLY A 71 -53.62 29.63 -1.57
N ASP A 72 -54.62 29.54 -0.71
CA ASP A 72 -54.76 30.34 0.51
C ASP A 72 -53.45 30.33 1.29
N GLY A 73 -52.75 31.45 1.26
CA GLY A 73 -51.56 31.72 2.05
C GLY A 73 -51.37 33.23 2.14
N PRO A 74 -50.99 33.80 3.30
CA PRO A 74 -51.05 35.23 3.57
C PRO A 74 -49.99 36.08 2.82
N ASP A 75 -49.45 35.59 1.70
CA ASP A 75 -48.24 36.13 1.05
C ASP A 75 -48.51 36.81 -0.31
N ASN A 76 -49.78 37.08 -0.67
CA ASN A 76 -50.13 38.06 -1.69
C ASN A 76 -50.33 39.44 -1.05
N GLY A 77 -49.22 40.03 -0.60
CA GLY A 77 -49.17 41.42 -0.20
C GLY A 77 -49.37 42.32 -1.41
N LEU A 78 -50.62 42.69 -1.69
CA LEU A 78 -50.96 43.98 -2.27
C LEU A 78 -50.17 45.04 -1.51
N ILE A 79 -49.32 45.81 -2.20
CA ILE A 79 -48.81 47.05 -1.61
C ILE A 79 -49.95 48.07 -1.75
N PRO A 80 -50.55 48.59 -0.66
CA PRO A 80 -51.39 49.78 -0.79
C PRO A 80 -50.48 50.91 -1.29
N GLY A 81 -50.80 51.45 -2.46
CA GLY A 81 -50.07 52.58 -3.02
C GLY A 81 -50.06 53.72 -2.01
N ALA A 82 -48.86 54.12 -1.56
CA ALA A 82 -48.69 55.41 -0.93
C ALA A 82 -49.13 56.48 -1.95
N ARG A 83 -50.06 57.35 -1.54
CA ARG A 83 -50.41 58.54 -2.32
C ARG A 83 -49.13 59.34 -2.54
N ARG A 84 -48.76 59.51 -3.80
CA ARG A 84 -47.83 60.50 -4.35
C ARG A 84 -46.70 60.90 -3.39
N ALA A 85 -45.65 60.08 -3.33
CA ALA A 85 -44.36 60.51 -2.84
C ALA A 85 -43.50 60.89 -4.05
N GLU A 86 -43.46 62.17 -4.35
CA GLU A 86 -42.31 62.80 -5.00
C GLU A 86 -41.11 62.69 -4.03
N ALA A 87 -40.48 61.52 -4.00
CA ALA A 87 -39.17 61.26 -3.40
C ALA A 87 -38.65 59.92 -3.97
N GLY A 88 -37.73 60.01 -4.93
CA GLY A 88 -37.42 58.97 -5.91
C GLY A 88 -36.88 57.65 -5.35
N GLY A 89 -37.47 56.54 -5.80
CA GLY A 89 -36.90 55.20 -5.73
C GLY A 89 -37.59 54.29 -6.75
N ASP A 90 -36.83 53.45 -7.46
CA ASP A 90 -37.38 52.46 -8.40
C ASP A 90 -38.32 51.49 -7.65
N PRO A 91 -39.60 51.34 -8.07
CA PRO A 91 -40.54 50.39 -7.47
C PRO A 91 -40.02 48.95 -7.41
N GLY A 92 -39.23 48.54 -8.41
CA GLY A 92 -38.54 47.25 -8.44
C GLY A 92 -37.58 47.09 -7.25
N TYR A 93 -36.73 48.10 -7.05
CA TYR A 93 -35.77 48.13 -5.96
C TYR A 93 -36.43 48.10 -4.58
N VAL A 94 -37.47 48.91 -4.36
CA VAL A 94 -38.21 48.94 -3.07
C VAL A 94 -38.81 47.58 -2.75
N TYR A 95 -39.39 46.91 -3.75
CA TYR A 95 -39.95 45.57 -3.60
C TYR A 95 -38.87 44.55 -3.19
N VAL A 96 -37.75 44.53 -3.92
CA VAL A 96 -36.65 43.57 -3.66
C VAL A 96 -36.01 43.85 -2.30
N ARG A 97 -35.76 45.11 -1.96
CA ARG A 97 -35.22 45.53 -0.65
C ARG A 97 -36.06 45.01 0.50
N ARG A 98 -37.39 45.23 0.47
CA ARG A 98 -38.30 44.73 1.52
C ARG A 98 -38.23 43.22 1.68
N ARG A 99 -38.16 42.50 0.55
CA ARG A 99 -38.07 41.03 0.56
C ARG A 99 -36.74 40.54 1.12
N VAL A 100 -35.64 41.24 0.81
CA VAL A 100 -34.32 40.99 1.39
C VAL A 100 -34.33 41.20 2.90
N VAL A 101 -34.86 42.34 3.39
CA VAL A 101 -34.97 42.63 4.84
C VAL A 101 -35.76 41.53 5.54
N ARG A 102 -36.94 41.19 5.03
CA ARG A 102 -37.80 40.13 5.58
C ARG A 102 -37.07 38.79 5.67
N GLN A 103 -36.43 38.35 4.58
CA GLN A 103 -35.71 37.08 4.56
C GLN A 103 -34.47 37.08 5.47
N ALA A 104 -33.76 38.21 5.58
CA ALA A 104 -32.62 38.35 6.50
C ALA A 104 -33.03 38.28 7.97
N LEU A 105 -34.16 38.90 8.33
CA LEU A 105 -34.76 38.79 9.66
C LEU A 105 -35.23 37.36 9.94
N GLU A 106 -35.89 36.71 8.97
CA GLU A 106 -36.34 35.32 9.09
C GLU A 106 -35.17 34.34 9.29
N ALA A 107 -34.05 34.57 8.60
CA ALA A 107 -32.83 33.76 8.71
C ALA A 107 -32.22 33.80 10.13
N GLY A 108 -32.51 34.85 10.91
CA GLY A 108 -32.06 35.00 12.28
C GLY A 108 -33.03 34.49 13.36
N LEU A 109 -34.22 34.02 12.98
CA LEU A 109 -35.18 33.47 13.94
C LEU A 109 -34.71 32.09 14.47
N PRO A 110 -34.90 31.80 15.76
CA PRO A 110 -34.55 30.50 16.32
C PRO A 110 -35.43 29.41 15.71
N LEU A 111 -34.80 28.28 15.36
CA LEU A 111 -35.48 27.08 14.88
C LEU A 111 -36.28 26.45 16.04
N ARG A 112 -37.55 26.83 16.20
CA ARG A 112 -38.44 26.22 17.20
C ARG A 112 -39.04 24.93 16.65
N ARG A 113 -39.03 23.86 17.45
CA ARG A 113 -39.51 22.51 17.08
C ARG A 113 -40.95 22.44 16.54
N LYS A 114 -41.79 23.46 16.77
CA LYS A 114 -43.20 23.50 16.35
C LYS A 114 -43.50 24.29 15.08
N ALA A 115 -42.52 25.03 14.52
CA ALA A 115 -42.72 25.81 13.29
C ALA A 115 -41.89 25.21 12.15
N TRP A 116 -42.48 25.09 10.97
CA TRP A 116 -41.75 24.64 9.79
C TRP A 116 -40.66 25.68 9.45
N PRO A 117 -39.40 25.25 9.34
CA PRO A 117 -38.29 26.17 9.10
C PRO A 117 -38.41 26.80 7.71
N LYS A 118 -38.21 28.12 7.64
CA LYS A 118 -38.34 28.87 6.37
C LYS A 118 -37.12 28.64 5.49
N ARG A 119 -37.29 28.70 4.17
CA ARG A 119 -36.17 28.53 3.20
C ARG A 119 -34.99 29.46 3.47
N ALA A 120 -35.23 30.65 4.03
CA ALA A 120 -34.19 31.62 4.39
C ALA A 120 -33.28 31.16 5.56
N GLN A 121 -33.75 30.23 6.39
CA GLN A 121 -32.99 29.69 7.54
C GLN A 121 -32.01 28.57 7.14
N PHE A 122 -32.14 28.03 5.92
CA PHE A 122 -31.26 26.99 5.39
C PHE A 122 -30.14 27.56 4.52
N PRO A 123 -28.92 27.01 4.62
CA PRO A 123 -27.82 27.40 3.74
C PRO A 123 -28.18 27.11 2.27
N PRO A 124 -27.78 27.97 1.33
CA PRO A 124 -28.06 27.76 -0.09
C PRO A 124 -27.24 26.62 -0.72
N LEU A 125 -27.83 25.98 -1.73
CA LEU A 125 -27.19 25.02 -2.64
C LEU A 125 -26.39 25.72 -3.75
N LEU A 126 -25.74 26.85 -3.44
CA LEU A 126 -24.81 27.49 -4.38
C LEU A 126 -23.52 26.66 -4.45
N PRO A 127 -22.74 26.72 -5.56
CA PRO A 127 -21.50 25.96 -5.66
C PRO A 127 -20.55 26.34 -4.52
N GLN A 128 -20.44 25.47 -3.52
CA GLN A 128 -19.52 25.62 -2.40
C GLN A 128 -18.16 25.09 -2.86
N VAL A 129 -17.17 25.96 -3.00
CA VAL A 129 -15.80 25.52 -3.31
C VAL A 129 -15.25 24.82 -2.08
N TRP A 130 -15.08 23.51 -2.19
CA TRP A 130 -14.67 22.66 -1.08
C TRP A 130 -13.23 22.99 -0.68
N GLY A 131 -13.03 23.43 0.57
CA GLY A 131 -11.70 23.75 1.12
C GLY A 131 -11.36 25.24 1.21
N LEU A 132 -12.25 26.15 0.78
CA LEU A 132 -12.06 27.60 0.91
C LEU A 132 -13.16 28.24 1.77
N ARG A 133 -12.79 29.26 2.55
CA ARG A 133 -13.72 30.16 3.25
C ARG A 133 -13.60 31.55 2.66
N LEU A 134 -14.74 32.21 2.47
CA LEU A 134 -14.84 33.55 1.92
C LEU A 134 -15.13 34.53 3.06
N PHE A 135 -14.35 35.61 3.11
CA PHE A 135 -14.55 36.70 4.06
C PHE A 135 -14.50 38.03 3.32
N PRO A 136 -15.29 39.04 3.70
CA PRO A 136 -15.04 40.41 3.25
C PRO A 136 -13.62 40.85 3.64
N ARG A 137 -13.10 41.89 2.99
CA ARG A 137 -11.80 42.47 3.37
C ARG A 137 -11.84 42.93 4.83
N SER A 138 -10.75 42.77 5.56
CA SER A 138 -10.69 43.25 6.95
C SER A 138 -10.66 44.77 6.98
N GLY A 139 -11.54 45.40 7.77
CA GLY A 139 -11.53 46.84 8.02
C GLY A 139 -10.58 47.21 9.17
N GLY A 140 -10.56 48.50 9.50
CA GLY A 140 -9.79 49.05 10.60
C GLY A 140 -10.50 48.90 11.95
N ALA A 141 -9.99 49.61 12.96
CA ALA A 141 -10.54 49.55 14.31
C ALA A 141 -11.97 50.09 14.40
N ASP A 142 -12.33 51.07 13.56
CA ASP A 142 -13.65 51.71 13.55
C ASP A 142 -14.72 50.77 12.98
N GLU A 143 -14.43 50.05 11.89
CA GLU A 143 -15.31 49.04 11.32
C GLU A 143 -15.52 47.86 12.28
N LEU A 144 -14.47 47.42 12.99
CA LEU A 144 -14.58 46.40 14.02
C LEU A 144 -15.45 46.86 15.19
N ALA A 145 -15.28 48.10 15.65
CA ALA A 145 -16.11 48.68 16.70
C ALA A 145 -17.59 48.79 16.28
N LEU A 146 -17.86 49.10 15.01
CA LEU A 146 -19.20 49.11 14.45
C LEU A 146 -19.80 47.68 14.36
N ASP A 147 -19.07 46.68 13.87
CA ASP A 147 -19.53 45.26 13.83
C ASP A 147 -19.88 44.77 15.24
N GLN A 148 -19.10 45.16 16.26
CA GLN A 148 -19.38 44.84 17.67
C GLN A 148 -20.67 45.50 18.17
N ARG A 149 -20.88 46.80 17.93
CA ARG A 149 -22.12 47.49 18.33
C ARG A 149 -23.34 46.90 17.63
N LEU A 150 -23.27 46.68 16.32
CA LEU A 150 -24.34 46.05 15.55
C LEU A 150 -24.64 44.62 16.05
N SER A 151 -23.61 43.88 16.50
CA SER A 151 -23.77 42.54 17.04
C SER A 151 -24.62 42.49 18.31
N ALA A 152 -24.63 43.57 19.09
CA ALA A 152 -25.40 43.69 20.33
C ALA A 152 -26.88 44.03 20.10
N LEU A 153 -27.22 44.61 18.95
CA LEU A 153 -28.60 44.97 18.60
C LEU A 153 -29.46 43.74 18.26
N SER A 154 -30.77 43.85 18.48
CA SER A 154 -31.76 42.91 17.97
C SER A 154 -31.77 42.89 16.43
N GLY A 155 -32.27 41.80 15.83
CA GLY A 155 -32.38 41.70 14.36
C GLY A 155 -33.15 42.88 13.73
N PRO A 156 -34.35 43.20 14.23
CA PRO A 156 -35.09 44.38 13.79
C PRO A 156 -34.34 45.70 14.02
N ALA A 157 -33.64 45.87 15.14
CA ALA A 157 -32.88 47.09 15.42
C ALA A 157 -31.67 47.25 14.49
N ARG A 158 -30.94 46.17 14.18
CA ARG A 158 -29.93 46.19 13.11
C ARG A 158 -30.53 46.59 11.77
N ALA A 159 -31.70 46.04 11.41
CA ALA A 159 -32.37 46.41 10.16
C ALA A 159 -32.77 47.90 10.14
N ALA A 160 -33.27 48.45 11.26
CA ALA A 160 -33.55 49.88 11.39
C ALA A 160 -32.28 50.73 11.19
N TYR A 161 -31.19 50.38 11.88
CA TYR A 161 -29.90 51.08 11.77
C TYR A 161 -29.37 51.07 10.33
N VAL A 162 -29.42 49.91 9.65
CA VAL A 162 -28.93 49.76 8.27
C VAL A 162 -29.82 50.47 7.27
N LEU A 163 -31.16 50.41 7.40
CA LEU A 163 -32.07 51.13 6.51
C LEU A 163 -31.89 52.66 6.64
N ARG A 164 -31.66 53.16 7.86
CA ARG A 164 -31.38 54.58 8.08
C ARG A 164 -30.02 55.00 7.52
N GLY A 165 -28.97 54.20 7.74
CA GLY A 165 -27.61 54.56 7.33
C GLY A 165 -27.29 54.28 5.86
N LEU A 166 -27.60 53.06 5.39
CA LEU A 166 -27.28 52.59 4.04
C LEU A 166 -28.36 52.98 3.01
N GLU A 167 -29.64 52.97 3.40
CA GLU A 167 -30.76 53.32 2.50
C GLU A 167 -31.22 54.77 2.66
N ARG A 168 -30.69 55.50 3.66
CA ARG A 168 -30.99 56.91 3.96
C ARG A 168 -32.48 57.21 4.12
N LEU A 169 -33.24 56.22 4.59
CA LEU A 169 -34.67 56.36 4.86
C LEU A 169 -34.92 57.16 6.14
N GLY A 170 -35.98 57.97 6.11
CA GLY A 170 -36.47 58.66 7.32
C GLY A 170 -37.09 57.69 8.32
N ASP A 171 -37.21 58.10 9.58
CA ASP A 171 -37.67 57.25 10.69
C ASP A 171 -39.07 56.64 10.45
N ASP A 172 -40.00 57.42 9.88
CA ASP A 172 -41.34 56.96 9.51
C ASP A 172 -41.30 55.91 8.37
N GLU A 173 -40.40 56.09 7.40
CA GLU A 173 -40.20 55.17 6.29
C GLU A 173 -39.54 53.87 6.74
N VAL A 174 -38.58 53.94 7.68
CA VAL A 174 -37.97 52.76 8.30
C VAL A 174 -39.03 51.95 9.06
N CYS A 175 -39.89 52.61 9.86
CA CYS A 175 -40.97 51.94 10.55
C CYS A 175 -41.95 51.28 9.57
N ALA A 176 -42.32 51.97 8.49
CA ALA A 176 -43.19 51.42 7.45
C ALA A 176 -42.56 50.19 6.78
N GLU A 177 -41.27 50.23 6.45
CA GLU A 177 -40.56 49.11 5.82
C GLU A 177 -40.41 47.91 6.75
N LEU A 178 -40.10 48.11 8.03
CA LEU A 178 -40.01 47.02 9.01
C LEU A 178 -41.37 46.36 9.26
N ASN A 179 -42.43 47.15 9.39
CA ASN A 179 -43.79 46.62 9.51
C ASN A 179 -44.17 45.79 8.28
N ALA A 180 -43.88 46.30 7.09
CA ALA A 180 -44.13 45.59 5.84
C ALA A 180 -43.24 44.34 5.65
N ALA A 181 -42.09 44.29 6.31
CA ALA A 181 -41.23 43.10 6.40
C ALA A 181 -41.69 42.08 7.46
N GLY A 182 -42.74 42.39 8.24
CA GLY A 182 -43.33 41.50 9.24
C GLY A 182 -42.84 41.69 10.68
N VAL A 183 -42.22 42.84 10.99
CA VAL A 183 -41.84 43.21 12.37
C VAL A 183 -43.04 43.86 13.07
N THR A 184 -43.47 43.32 14.21
CA THR A 184 -44.65 43.84 14.93
C THR A 184 -44.36 45.08 15.78
N GLU A 185 -43.12 45.25 16.24
CA GLU A 185 -42.69 46.32 17.16
C GLU A 185 -41.65 47.25 16.51
N ALA A 186 -41.96 47.81 15.33
CA ALA A 186 -40.99 48.58 14.53
C ALA A 186 -40.47 49.85 15.24
N ARG A 187 -41.31 50.60 15.97
CA ARG A 187 -40.87 51.79 16.73
C ARG A 187 -39.89 51.44 17.85
N ARG A 188 -40.07 50.29 18.50
CA ARG A 188 -39.15 49.80 19.53
C ARG A 188 -37.80 49.42 18.94
N ALA A 189 -37.81 48.78 17.76
CA ALA A 189 -36.59 48.46 17.02
C ALA A 189 -35.81 49.72 16.60
N LEU A 190 -36.52 50.77 16.19
CA LEU A 190 -35.92 52.06 15.86
C LEU A 190 -35.28 52.73 17.10
N ALA A 191 -36.01 52.77 18.23
CA ALA A 191 -35.47 53.31 19.48
C ALA A 191 -34.27 52.53 20.01
N GLU A 192 -34.24 51.20 19.82
CA GLU A 192 -33.06 50.38 20.15
C GLU A 192 -31.88 50.71 19.23
N ALA A 193 -32.11 50.97 17.94
CA ALA A 193 -31.08 51.38 17.00
C ALA A 193 -30.46 52.76 17.35
N ASP A 194 -31.20 53.65 18.01
CA ASP A 194 -30.73 54.97 18.47
C ASP A 194 -29.69 54.90 19.59
N THR A 195 -29.58 53.75 20.26
CA THR A 195 -28.52 53.53 21.25
C THR A 195 -27.12 53.44 20.62
N THR A 196 -27.05 53.34 19.28
CA THR A 196 -25.80 53.30 18.52
C THR A 196 -25.64 54.59 17.70
N GLU A 197 -24.50 55.28 17.86
CA GLU A 197 -24.21 56.52 17.12
C GLU A 197 -24.26 56.31 15.60
N PRO A 198 -24.85 57.24 14.81
CA PRO A 198 -24.95 57.12 13.36
C PRO A 198 -23.56 57.18 12.69
N GLN A 199 -23.13 56.05 12.13
CA GLN A 199 -21.86 55.95 11.38
C GLN A 199 -22.09 55.46 9.95
N ALA A 200 -22.88 56.22 9.18
CA ALA A 200 -23.34 55.82 7.83
C ALA A 200 -22.18 55.55 6.85
N GLY A 201 -21.08 56.32 6.92
CA GLY A 201 -19.92 56.12 6.03
C GLY A 201 -19.21 54.79 6.23
N LEU A 202 -19.21 54.24 7.45
CA LEU A 202 -18.57 52.95 7.75
C LEU A 202 -19.40 51.76 7.23
N LEU A 203 -20.72 51.90 7.10
CA LEU A 203 -21.59 50.87 6.51
C LEU A 203 -21.25 50.61 5.04
N GLU A 204 -20.64 51.59 4.36
CA GLU A 204 -20.22 51.46 2.96
C GLU A 204 -18.80 50.89 2.80
N SER A 205 -18.09 50.63 3.90
CA SER A 205 -16.71 50.12 3.90
C SER A 205 -16.57 48.70 3.32
N ALA A 206 -15.35 48.36 2.92
CA ALA A 206 -15.02 47.04 2.37
C ALA A 206 -15.19 45.88 3.37
N GLU A 207 -15.25 46.14 4.69
CA GLU A 207 -15.52 45.12 5.71
C GLU A 207 -16.95 44.59 5.67
N PHE A 208 -17.88 45.44 5.25
CA PHE A 208 -19.27 45.06 5.08
C PHE A 208 -19.62 44.79 3.62
N ASP A 209 -18.62 44.62 2.74
CA ASP A 209 -18.82 44.31 1.33
C ASP A 209 -18.69 42.80 1.02
N PRO A 210 -19.81 42.07 0.97
CA PRO A 210 -19.81 40.65 0.60
C PRO A 210 -19.49 40.41 -0.88
N CYS A 211 -19.43 41.43 -1.74
CA CYS A 211 -19.00 41.30 -3.14
C CYS A 211 -17.48 41.45 -3.32
N SER A 212 -16.75 41.95 -2.31
CA SER A 212 -15.28 42.10 -2.32
C SER A 212 -14.63 41.13 -1.33
N LEU A 213 -14.43 39.88 -1.78
CA LEU A 213 -14.07 38.75 -0.91
C LEU A 213 -12.59 38.36 -0.97
N GLN A 214 -12.04 37.95 0.16
CA GLN A 214 -10.77 37.23 0.27
C GLN A 214 -11.05 35.74 0.54
N ALA A 215 -10.40 34.87 -0.24
CA ALA A 215 -10.43 33.44 -0.01
C ALA A 215 -9.31 33.05 0.98
N ARG A 216 -9.68 32.32 2.04
CA ARG A 216 -8.73 31.73 3.00
C ARG A 216 -8.91 30.21 3.07
N PRO A 217 -7.84 29.44 3.29
CA PRO A 217 -7.95 27.99 3.45
C PRO A 217 -8.81 27.63 4.68
N THR A 218 -9.60 26.56 4.58
CA THR A 218 -10.27 25.99 5.76
C THR A 218 -9.24 25.36 6.70
N ASP A 219 -9.44 25.46 8.01
CA ASP A 219 -8.60 24.79 9.02
C ASP A 219 -8.49 23.27 8.76
N LEU A 220 -7.33 22.85 8.27
CA LEU A 220 -7.05 21.50 7.78
C LEU A 220 -6.99 20.46 8.90
N MET A 221 -6.71 20.87 10.14
CA MET A 221 -6.61 19.96 11.28
C MET A 221 -7.99 19.50 11.77
N ARG A 222 -8.98 20.40 11.73
CA ARG A 222 -10.36 20.09 12.13
C ARG A 222 -11.06 19.12 11.16
N ARG A 223 -10.69 19.14 9.88
CA ARG A 223 -11.23 18.23 8.84
C ARG A 223 -10.78 16.78 9.04
N ARG A 224 -9.55 16.56 9.50
CA ARG A 224 -9.05 15.22 9.87
C ARG A 224 -9.80 14.62 11.06
N GLN A 225 -10.25 15.46 11.99
CA GLN A 225 -10.97 15.01 13.18
C GLN A 225 -12.46 14.73 12.88
N HIS A 226 -13.13 15.60 12.13
CA HIS A 226 -14.54 15.37 11.77
C HIS A 226 -14.75 14.27 10.71
N GLY A 227 -13.78 14.03 9.82
CA GLY A 227 -13.83 12.90 8.87
C GLY A 227 -13.83 11.54 9.58
N ARG A 228 -13.12 11.41 10.71
CA ARG A 228 -13.09 10.20 11.52
C ARG A 228 -14.42 9.97 12.26
N ALA A 229 -15.07 11.03 12.72
CA ALA A 229 -16.38 10.94 13.37
C ALA A 229 -17.52 10.61 12.39
N ALA A 230 -17.45 11.13 11.15
CA ALA A 230 -18.44 10.82 10.11
C ALA A 230 -18.36 9.35 9.64
N LEU A 231 -17.15 8.78 9.55
CA LEU A 231 -16.95 7.35 9.25
C LEU A 231 -17.57 6.43 10.31
N ALA A 232 -17.48 6.80 11.59
CA ALA A 232 -18.08 6.05 12.68
C ALA A 232 -19.63 6.11 12.67
N ALA A 233 -20.20 7.28 12.35
CA ALA A 233 -21.65 7.45 12.27
C ALA A 233 -22.26 6.72 11.05
N VAL A 234 -21.56 6.70 9.91
CA VAL A 234 -21.97 5.94 8.72
C VAL A 234 -21.89 4.44 8.98
N ALA A 235 -20.86 3.95 9.67
CA ALA A 235 -20.75 2.54 10.06
C ALA A 235 -21.91 2.11 10.97
N ALA A 236 -22.32 2.95 11.92
CA ALA A 236 -23.44 2.66 12.82
C ALA A 236 -24.81 2.63 12.09
N LEU A 237 -25.04 3.54 11.14
CA LEU A 237 -26.28 3.54 10.35
C LEU A 237 -26.33 2.39 9.32
N VAL A 238 -25.19 1.97 8.78
CA VAL A 238 -25.10 0.78 7.90
C VAL A 238 -25.41 -0.50 8.67
N VAL A 239 -24.99 -0.62 9.93
CA VAL A 239 -25.31 -1.76 10.80
C VAL A 239 -26.80 -1.79 11.18
N CYS A 240 -27.41 -0.63 11.46
CA CYS A 240 -28.85 -0.55 11.77
C CYS A 240 -29.74 -0.71 10.53
N GLY A 241 -29.27 -0.29 9.34
CA GLY A 241 -30.01 -0.44 8.07
C GLY A 241 -29.97 -1.85 7.48
N ALA A 242 -28.87 -2.58 7.70
CA ALA A 242 -28.70 -3.96 7.19
C ALA A 242 -29.66 -4.98 7.84
N LEU A 243 -30.36 -4.64 8.92
CA LEU A 243 -31.29 -5.53 9.61
C LEU A 243 -32.75 -5.42 9.15
N ILE A 244 -33.14 -4.41 8.33
CA ILE A 244 -34.57 -4.09 8.12
C ILE A 244 -35.03 -4.07 6.63
N GLY A 245 -34.15 -4.17 5.61
CA GLY A 245 -34.63 -4.06 4.23
C GLY A 245 -33.75 -4.64 3.12
N LEU A 246 -33.73 -5.97 2.98
CA LEU A 246 -33.48 -6.63 1.69
C LEU A 246 -34.86 -6.80 1.01
N PRO A 247 -35.06 -6.36 -0.24
CA PRO A 247 -34.33 -6.80 -1.44
C PRO A 247 -33.67 -5.63 -2.19
N GLY A 248 -32.49 -5.76 -2.78
CA GLY A 248 -32.24 -6.53 -3.99
C GLY A 248 -32.32 -5.58 -5.20
N ASP A 249 -31.17 -5.00 -5.61
CA ASP A 249 -30.71 -4.98 -7.01
C ASP A 249 -29.47 -4.08 -7.21
N GLY A 250 -28.37 -4.75 -7.59
CA GLY A 250 -27.08 -4.21 -7.97
C GLY A 250 -25.95 -4.86 -7.15
N TRP A 251 -25.08 -5.73 -7.66
CA TRP A 251 -24.71 -6.14 -9.03
C TRP A 251 -24.70 -7.69 -9.05
N GLY A 252 -25.13 -8.31 -10.15
CA GLY A 252 -25.60 -9.71 -10.18
C GLY A 252 -24.61 -10.80 -9.69
N PRO A 253 -25.13 -12.00 -9.35
CA PRO A 253 -24.36 -13.10 -8.73
C PRO A 253 -23.25 -13.72 -9.59
N ASP A 254 -23.07 -13.27 -10.84
CA ASP A 254 -22.18 -13.90 -11.84
C ASP A 254 -21.00 -13.00 -12.28
N GLY A 255 -20.61 -12.00 -11.48
CA GLY A 255 -19.46 -11.13 -11.74
C GLY A 255 -18.12 -11.70 -11.25
N ALA A 256 -17.07 -11.65 -12.08
CA ALA A 256 -15.78 -12.34 -11.87
C ALA A 256 -14.92 -11.92 -10.64
N ALA A 257 -15.35 -10.92 -9.86
CA ALA A 257 -14.66 -10.53 -8.63
C ALA A 257 -15.34 -11.21 -7.43
N ALA A 258 -14.83 -12.38 -7.08
CA ALA A 258 -15.26 -13.19 -5.94
C ALA A 258 -15.33 -12.39 -4.62
N PRO A 259 -16.13 -12.83 -3.63
CA PRO A 259 -16.18 -12.21 -2.31
C PRO A 259 -14.79 -12.16 -1.65
N PRO A 260 -14.57 -11.31 -0.63
CA PRO A 260 -13.33 -11.31 0.15
C PRO A 260 -12.97 -12.75 0.52
N TYR A 261 -11.71 -13.17 0.35
CA TYR A 261 -11.28 -14.58 0.51
C TYR A 261 -11.93 -15.28 1.72
N ALA A 262 -12.15 -14.58 2.84
CA ALA A 262 -12.84 -15.08 4.04
C ALA A 262 -14.33 -15.48 3.89
N GLN A 263 -15.00 -15.17 2.78
CA GLN A 263 -16.41 -15.47 2.50
C GLN A 263 -16.59 -16.47 1.35
N ASN A 264 -15.49 -16.89 0.69
CA ASN A 264 -15.54 -17.97 -0.27
C ASN A 264 -15.58 -19.32 0.51
N PRO A 265 -16.58 -20.20 0.30
CA PRO A 265 -16.68 -21.47 1.01
C PRO A 265 -15.44 -22.36 0.89
N ALA A 266 -14.77 -22.37 -0.26
CA ALA A 266 -13.52 -23.13 -0.46
C ALA A 266 -12.36 -22.55 0.36
N ALA A 267 -12.30 -21.22 0.48
CA ALA A 267 -11.32 -20.54 1.31
C ALA A 267 -11.62 -20.67 2.80
N GLN A 268 -12.89 -20.73 3.22
CA GLN A 268 -13.27 -21.07 4.59
C GLN A 268 -12.94 -22.51 4.94
N ALA A 269 -13.21 -23.44 4.03
CA ALA A 269 -12.85 -24.84 4.16
C ALA A 269 -11.33 -25.03 4.28
N ALA A 270 -10.53 -24.20 3.60
CA ALA A 270 -9.07 -24.21 3.73
C ALA A 270 -8.56 -23.77 5.12
N LEU A 271 -9.40 -23.11 5.94
CA LEU A 271 -9.08 -22.72 7.32
C LEU A 271 -9.60 -23.72 8.36
N ASP A 272 -10.28 -24.79 7.93
CA ASP A 272 -10.74 -25.84 8.83
C ASP A 272 -9.62 -26.87 9.06
N PRO A 273 -9.11 -27.04 10.30
CA PRO A 273 -8.12 -28.08 10.60
C PRO A 273 -8.63 -29.52 10.32
N GLY A 274 -9.96 -29.72 10.27
CA GLY A 274 -10.58 -30.99 9.89
C GLY A 274 -10.41 -31.34 8.41
N HIS A 275 -10.17 -30.34 7.55
CA HIS A 275 -10.00 -30.52 6.11
C HIS A 275 -8.53 -30.58 5.67
N LEU A 276 -7.57 -30.43 6.60
CA LEU A 276 -6.15 -30.60 6.31
C LEU A 276 -5.89 -31.96 5.64
N LEU A 277 -5.21 -31.95 4.50
CA LEU A 277 -4.83 -33.16 3.81
C LEU A 277 -3.75 -33.89 4.64
N ARG A 278 -3.98 -35.17 4.92
CA ARG A 278 -3.04 -36.04 5.61
C ARG A 278 -2.71 -37.19 4.68
N VAL A 279 -1.46 -37.25 4.26
CA VAL A 279 -0.98 -38.30 3.37
C VAL A 279 -0.74 -39.57 4.18
N GLU A 280 -1.14 -40.72 3.61
CA GLU A 280 -0.91 -42.04 4.22
C GLU A 280 0.58 -42.27 4.50
N PRO A 281 0.96 -42.84 5.66
CA PRO A 281 2.36 -43.01 6.08
C PRO A 281 3.30 -43.66 5.06
N THR A 282 2.77 -44.55 4.23
CA THR A 282 3.53 -45.32 3.23
C THR A 282 3.26 -44.89 1.79
N ALA A 283 2.51 -43.80 1.54
CA ALA A 283 2.17 -43.38 0.18
C ALA A 283 3.40 -43.18 -0.72
N TRP A 284 4.50 -42.68 -0.14
CA TRP A 284 5.76 -42.44 -0.83
C TRP A 284 6.43 -43.72 -1.36
N THR A 285 6.12 -44.92 -0.85
CA THR A 285 6.77 -46.17 -1.29
C THR A 285 6.30 -46.63 -2.66
N THR A 286 5.10 -46.24 -3.09
CA THR A 286 4.49 -46.63 -4.36
C THR A 286 4.24 -45.46 -5.30
N ALA A 287 4.46 -44.23 -4.83
CA ALA A 287 4.24 -43.03 -5.63
C ALA A 287 5.27 -42.90 -6.76
N THR A 288 4.80 -42.54 -7.95
CA THR A 288 5.69 -42.25 -9.09
C THR A 288 6.49 -40.96 -8.89
N ARG A 289 5.90 -39.99 -8.16
CA ARG A 289 6.53 -38.73 -7.82
C ARG A 289 6.82 -38.71 -6.32
N THR A 290 8.09 -38.54 -5.97
CA THR A 290 8.55 -38.55 -4.59
C THR A 290 9.02 -37.15 -4.22
N ASP A 291 8.14 -36.34 -3.64
CA ASP A 291 8.43 -34.99 -3.17
C ASP A 291 7.57 -34.64 -1.94
N PHE A 292 7.41 -33.35 -1.61
CA PHE A 292 6.59 -32.92 -0.47
C PHE A 292 5.13 -33.37 -0.54
N SER A 293 4.58 -33.62 -1.74
CA SER A 293 3.19 -34.07 -1.90
C SER A 293 2.92 -35.47 -1.35
N VAL A 294 3.96 -36.26 -1.09
CA VAL A 294 3.85 -37.62 -0.53
C VAL A 294 4.44 -37.74 0.88
N TRP A 295 4.73 -36.61 1.53
CA TRP A 295 5.17 -36.59 2.92
C TRP A 295 3.98 -36.82 3.88
N PRO A 296 4.03 -37.86 4.73
CA PRO A 296 2.99 -38.06 5.73
C PRO A 296 3.09 -37.03 6.86
N ALA A 297 1.97 -36.75 7.52
CA ALA A 297 1.94 -35.91 8.71
C ALA A 297 2.68 -36.62 9.88
N ARG A 298 3.66 -35.94 10.48
CA ARG A 298 4.47 -36.46 11.60
C ARG A 298 4.50 -35.49 12.79
N GLY A 299 4.87 -35.98 13.98
CA GLY A 299 4.90 -35.20 15.21
C GLY A 299 3.73 -35.49 16.16
N ASP A 300 3.89 -35.10 17.42
CA ASP A 300 2.98 -35.38 18.53
C ASP A 300 1.76 -34.45 18.59
N LEU A 301 1.79 -33.31 17.89
CA LEU A 301 0.71 -32.32 17.87
C LEU A 301 -0.13 -32.36 16.59
N VAL A 302 -0.01 -33.40 15.76
CA VAL A 302 -0.80 -33.57 14.52
C VAL A 302 -2.31 -33.67 14.74
N GLY A 303 -2.74 -34.01 15.97
CA GLY A 303 -4.13 -34.05 16.40
C GLY A 303 -4.61 -32.78 17.13
N ASP A 304 -3.72 -31.83 17.45
CA ASP A 304 -4.09 -30.61 18.18
C ASP A 304 -4.85 -29.65 17.26
N SER A 305 -6.16 -29.82 17.21
CA SER A 305 -7.05 -29.00 16.38
C SER A 305 -7.02 -27.52 16.77
N ALA A 306 -6.66 -27.17 18.01
CA ALA A 306 -6.57 -25.78 18.43
C ALA A 306 -5.31 -25.11 17.86
N LEU A 307 -4.16 -25.78 17.94
CA LEU A 307 -2.91 -25.35 17.32
C LEU A 307 -3.05 -25.23 15.79
N LEU A 308 -3.59 -26.26 15.14
CA LEU A 308 -3.75 -26.29 13.69
C LEU A 308 -4.69 -25.17 13.20
N ARG A 309 -5.79 -24.91 13.93
CA ARG A 309 -6.68 -23.78 13.63
C ARG A 309 -5.96 -22.43 13.75
N ARG A 310 -5.11 -22.24 14.76
CA ARG A 310 -4.30 -21.02 14.90
C ARG A 310 -3.32 -20.87 13.75
N ALA A 311 -2.58 -21.93 13.40
CA ALA A 311 -1.64 -21.92 12.28
C ALA A 311 -2.31 -21.54 10.96
N LEU A 312 -3.49 -22.12 10.66
CA LEU A 312 -4.27 -21.79 9.47
C LEU A 312 -4.81 -20.35 9.49
N ALA A 313 -5.32 -19.90 10.64
CA ALA A 313 -5.80 -18.53 10.80
C ALA A 313 -4.67 -17.50 10.59
N VAL A 314 -3.49 -17.76 11.15
CA VAL A 314 -2.30 -16.91 11.01
C VAL A 314 -1.78 -16.93 9.58
N TRP A 315 -1.77 -18.07 8.89
CA TRP A 315 -1.43 -18.11 7.47
C TRP A 315 -2.41 -17.24 6.66
N ALA A 316 -3.70 -17.38 6.89
CA ALA A 316 -4.67 -16.63 6.10
C ALA A 316 -4.65 -15.12 6.35
N ARG A 317 -4.48 -14.72 7.62
CA ARG A 317 -4.48 -13.32 8.07
C ARG A 317 -3.53 -13.17 9.27
N PRO A 318 -2.23 -12.96 9.05
CA PRO A 318 -1.29 -12.78 10.14
C PRO A 318 -1.61 -11.49 10.91
N GLY A 319 -1.64 -11.57 12.24
CA GLY A 319 -1.81 -10.41 13.11
C GLY A 319 -0.53 -9.56 13.20
N GLU A 320 -0.64 -8.33 13.70
CA GLU A 320 0.50 -7.39 13.79
C GLU A 320 1.66 -7.90 14.65
N SER A 321 1.41 -8.81 15.59
CA SER A 321 2.42 -9.43 16.44
C SER A 321 3.13 -10.64 15.82
N VAL A 322 2.71 -11.07 14.63
CA VAL A 322 3.29 -12.23 13.93
C VAL A 322 4.44 -11.77 13.04
N GLN A 323 5.61 -12.37 13.21
CA GLN A 323 6.74 -12.14 12.32
C GLN A 323 6.52 -12.94 11.03
N VAL A 324 6.31 -12.25 9.91
CA VAL A 324 6.12 -12.90 8.60
C VAL A 324 7.40 -12.78 7.78
N SER A 325 7.93 -13.91 7.34
CA SER A 325 9.06 -13.96 6.42
C SER A 325 8.70 -14.77 5.17
N ALA A 326 9.29 -14.41 4.04
CA ALA A 326 9.10 -15.15 2.80
C ALA A 326 10.40 -15.17 2.00
N THR A 327 10.81 -16.34 1.56
CA THR A 327 11.88 -16.50 0.57
C THR A 327 11.57 -15.65 -0.67
N PRO A 328 12.55 -14.94 -1.28
CA PRO A 328 12.29 -14.01 -2.38
C PRO A 328 11.43 -14.58 -3.52
N GLY A 329 10.35 -13.88 -3.84
CA GLY A 329 9.37 -14.26 -4.87
C GLY A 329 8.48 -15.45 -4.52
N THR A 330 8.37 -15.77 -3.22
CA THR A 330 7.32 -16.64 -2.67
C THR A 330 6.12 -15.77 -2.30
N PRO A 331 4.90 -16.07 -2.80
CA PRO A 331 3.69 -15.40 -2.31
C PRO A 331 3.51 -15.63 -0.80
N SER A 332 3.07 -14.61 -0.07
CA SER A 332 2.75 -14.68 1.38
C SER A 332 1.24 -14.66 1.67
N GLY A 333 0.41 -14.73 0.62
CA GLY A 333 -1.05 -14.74 0.74
C GLY A 333 -1.60 -16.03 1.38
N PRO A 334 -2.93 -16.12 1.58
CA PRO A 334 -3.57 -17.30 2.16
C PRO A 334 -3.35 -18.56 1.31
N PRO A 335 -3.55 -19.77 1.86
CA PRO A 335 -3.37 -21.01 1.10
C PRO A 335 -4.35 -21.08 -0.09
N MET A 336 -3.97 -21.74 -1.18
CA MET A 336 -4.82 -21.81 -2.39
C MET A 336 -5.98 -22.83 -2.27
N GLY A 337 -5.99 -23.61 -1.21
CA GLY A 337 -6.97 -24.65 -0.88
C GLY A 337 -6.61 -25.27 0.46
N ALA A 338 -7.24 -26.39 0.84
CA ALA A 338 -6.87 -27.10 2.06
C ALA A 338 -5.41 -27.60 1.98
N PRO A 339 -4.50 -27.09 2.83
CA PRO A 339 -3.11 -27.49 2.74
C PRO A 339 -2.89 -28.87 3.34
N GLN A 340 -1.83 -29.53 2.90
CA GLN A 340 -1.33 -30.76 3.47
C GLN A 340 -0.56 -30.48 4.77
N LEU A 341 -0.85 -31.28 5.81
CA LEU A 341 -0.09 -31.27 7.04
C LEU A 341 1.16 -32.13 6.87
N LEU A 342 2.34 -31.50 6.99
CA LEU A 342 3.63 -32.20 6.94
C LEU A 342 4.12 -32.56 8.34
N PHE A 343 3.97 -31.63 9.29
CA PHE A 343 4.44 -31.80 10.65
C PHE A 343 3.68 -30.92 11.64
N ALA A 344 3.42 -31.44 12.82
CA ALA A 344 3.03 -30.63 13.98
C ALA A 344 3.62 -31.24 15.25
N GLY A 345 4.45 -30.48 15.95
CA GLY A 345 5.10 -30.97 17.16
C GLY A 345 5.90 -29.92 17.91
N ASP A 346 6.38 -30.32 19.08
CA ASP A 346 7.23 -29.52 19.94
C ASP A 346 8.70 -29.57 19.49
N VAL A 347 9.29 -28.41 19.17
CA VAL A 347 10.70 -28.28 18.74
C VAL A 347 11.38 -27.21 19.59
N ASP A 348 12.38 -27.64 20.37
CA ASP A 348 13.02 -26.82 21.39
C ASP A 348 12.00 -26.15 22.33
N ARG A 349 11.82 -24.83 22.27
CA ARG A 349 10.86 -24.05 23.08
C ARG A 349 9.61 -23.59 22.31
N ALA A 350 9.41 -24.09 21.09
CA ALA A 350 8.31 -23.68 20.22
C ALA A 350 7.43 -24.87 19.82
N ARG A 351 6.14 -24.61 19.63
CA ARG A 351 5.24 -25.49 18.88
C ARG A 351 5.33 -25.11 17.42
N VAL A 352 5.56 -26.10 16.57
CA VAL A 352 5.83 -25.89 15.14
C VAL A 352 4.81 -26.63 14.32
N VAL A 353 4.29 -25.99 13.28
CA VAL A 353 3.44 -26.60 12.26
C VAL A 353 4.04 -26.33 10.88
N LEU A 354 4.27 -27.39 10.09
CA LEU A 354 4.64 -27.29 8.68
C LEU A 354 3.45 -27.71 7.81
N LEU A 355 3.08 -26.84 6.89
CA LEU A 355 1.98 -27.04 5.94
C LEU A 355 2.48 -26.87 4.51
N TYR A 356 1.88 -27.58 3.56
CA TYR A 356 2.21 -27.51 2.13
C TYR A 356 0.95 -27.32 1.29
N ASP A 357 0.92 -26.30 0.43
CA ASP A 357 -0.26 -25.99 -0.42
C ASP A 357 -0.12 -26.46 -1.88
N GLY A 358 0.90 -27.27 -2.19
CA GLY A 358 1.21 -27.71 -3.55
C GLY A 358 2.24 -26.84 -4.28
N LEU A 359 2.53 -25.63 -3.79
CA LEU A 359 3.51 -24.71 -4.38
C LEU A 359 4.56 -24.23 -3.37
N ARG A 360 4.18 -24.07 -2.10
CA ARG A 360 5.04 -23.55 -1.05
C ARG A 360 4.80 -24.28 0.27
N VAL A 361 5.83 -24.30 1.09
CA VAL A 361 5.75 -24.67 2.50
C VAL A 361 5.52 -23.42 3.31
N ALA A 362 4.57 -23.50 4.24
CA ALA A 362 4.37 -22.53 5.31
C ALA A 362 4.78 -23.16 6.64
N ARG A 363 5.67 -22.48 7.37
CA ARG A 363 6.09 -22.86 8.71
C ARG A 363 5.48 -21.87 9.70
N TYR A 364 4.60 -22.36 10.56
CA TYR A 364 4.12 -21.62 11.72
C TYR A 364 4.90 -22.07 12.96
N ALA A 365 5.35 -21.12 13.77
CA ALA A 365 5.99 -21.40 15.05
C ALA A 365 5.46 -20.44 16.12
N GLU A 366 4.99 -20.97 17.26
CA GLU A 366 4.62 -20.18 18.44
C GLU A 366 5.40 -20.67 19.66
N PRO A 367 5.69 -19.81 20.66
CA PRO A 367 6.23 -20.29 21.93
C PRO A 367 5.32 -21.36 22.54
N ARG A 368 5.89 -22.26 23.36
CA ARG A 368 5.07 -23.22 24.12
C ARG A 368 4.08 -22.53 25.06
N ASP A 369 4.51 -21.42 25.65
CA ASP A 369 3.74 -20.61 26.59
C ASP A 369 3.26 -19.32 25.92
N GLY A 370 2.01 -19.34 25.43
CA GLY A 370 1.38 -18.19 24.77
C GLY A 370 1.69 -18.07 23.28
N THR A 371 1.31 -16.95 22.67
CA THR A 371 1.42 -16.70 21.21
C THR A 371 2.26 -15.46 20.87
N ALA A 372 2.79 -14.76 21.86
CA ALA A 372 3.62 -13.58 21.66
C ALA A 372 4.97 -13.97 21.04
N GLY A 373 5.29 -13.41 19.87
CA GLY A 373 6.49 -13.81 19.11
C GLY A 373 6.27 -14.98 18.16
N ALA A 374 5.02 -15.30 17.81
CA ALA A 374 4.73 -16.25 16.75
C ALA A 374 5.35 -15.79 15.41
N ALA A 375 5.83 -16.76 14.64
CA ALA A 375 6.44 -16.55 13.33
C ALA A 375 5.72 -17.38 12.26
N LEU A 376 5.68 -16.84 11.05
CA LEU A 376 5.14 -17.46 9.86
C LEU A 376 6.14 -17.28 8.72
N ASP A 377 6.78 -18.36 8.32
CA ASP A 377 7.79 -18.37 7.27
C ASP A 377 7.27 -19.07 6.02
N PHE A 378 7.50 -18.48 4.85
CA PHE A 378 7.12 -19.05 3.56
C PHE A 378 8.33 -19.40 2.71
N ALA A 379 8.35 -20.62 2.17
CA ALA A 379 9.32 -21.02 1.16
C ALA A 379 8.64 -21.68 -0.03
N ARG A 380 8.93 -21.16 -1.22
CA ARG A 380 8.57 -21.77 -2.48
C ARG A 380 9.31 -23.11 -2.65
N VAL A 381 8.58 -24.16 -3.02
CA VAL A 381 9.10 -25.52 -3.22
C VAL A 381 8.44 -26.22 -4.41
N ASP A 382 7.89 -25.45 -5.35
CA ASP A 382 7.24 -26.00 -6.55
C ASP A 382 8.26 -26.74 -7.43
N ALA A 383 7.76 -27.73 -8.17
CA ALA A 383 8.57 -28.65 -8.96
C ALA A 383 9.69 -29.36 -8.16
N ALA A 384 9.53 -29.51 -6.85
CA ALA A 384 10.40 -30.35 -6.05
C ALA A 384 10.40 -31.79 -6.58
N ASP A 385 11.57 -32.40 -6.47
CA ASP A 385 11.86 -33.80 -6.79
C ASP A 385 12.40 -34.51 -5.54
N THR A 386 12.70 -35.80 -5.67
CA THR A 386 13.19 -36.63 -4.55
C THR A 386 14.40 -36.02 -3.88
N ALA A 387 15.28 -35.37 -4.63
CA ALA A 387 16.54 -34.84 -4.13
C ALA A 387 16.40 -33.48 -3.43
N SER A 388 15.57 -32.60 -3.99
CA SER A 388 15.28 -31.27 -3.45
C SER A 388 14.22 -31.28 -2.34
N ALA A 389 13.41 -32.33 -2.23
CA ALA A 389 12.46 -32.56 -1.13
C ALA A 389 13.03 -33.44 -0.02
N SER A 390 14.31 -33.28 0.33
CA SER A 390 15.01 -34.16 1.29
C SER A 390 14.86 -33.73 2.76
N ALA A 391 14.66 -32.43 3.04
CA ALA A 391 14.48 -31.91 4.39
C ALA A 391 13.80 -30.53 4.41
N LEU A 392 13.25 -30.16 5.57
CA LEU A 392 12.72 -28.82 5.88
C LEU A 392 13.17 -28.38 7.27
N VAL A 393 13.46 -27.10 7.44
CA VAL A 393 13.81 -26.52 8.73
C VAL A 393 12.60 -26.53 9.66
N VAL A 394 12.74 -27.18 10.82
CA VAL A 394 11.73 -27.19 11.90
C VAL A 394 12.09 -26.29 13.08
N GLY A 395 13.29 -25.73 13.15
CA GLY A 395 13.66 -24.84 14.24
C GLY A 395 15.02 -24.22 14.00
N ARG A 396 15.17 -22.97 14.44
CA ARG A 396 16.45 -22.27 14.54
C ARG A 396 16.55 -21.67 15.93
N THR A 397 17.53 -22.13 16.72
CA THR A 397 17.70 -21.76 18.13
C THR A 397 19.19 -21.65 18.42
N ASP A 398 19.64 -20.50 18.95
CA ASP A 398 21.02 -20.27 19.40
C ASP A 398 22.11 -20.66 18.38
N GLY A 399 21.92 -20.31 17.10
CA GLY A 399 22.87 -20.64 16.01
C GLY A 399 22.75 -22.06 15.47
N ASN A 400 21.91 -22.90 16.08
CA ASN A 400 21.63 -24.25 15.62
C ASN A 400 20.35 -24.31 14.81
N VAL A 401 20.24 -25.36 14.00
CA VAL A 401 19.10 -25.66 13.14
C VAL A 401 18.74 -27.13 13.28
N ARG A 402 17.44 -27.40 13.32
CA ARG A 402 16.87 -28.75 13.27
C ARG A 402 16.07 -28.93 11.99
N TYR A 403 16.11 -30.14 11.44
CA TYR A 403 15.45 -30.47 10.18
C TYR A 403 14.44 -31.59 10.38
N LEU A 404 13.28 -31.47 9.77
CA LEU A 404 12.44 -32.62 9.44
C LEU A 404 12.93 -33.20 8.13
N THR A 405 13.40 -34.45 8.16
CA THR A 405 13.86 -35.12 6.95
C THR A 405 12.69 -35.78 6.21
N ALA A 406 12.89 -36.08 4.93
CA ALA A 406 11.94 -36.85 4.14
C ALA A 406 11.75 -38.28 4.68
N PRO A 407 10.59 -38.91 4.43
CA PRO A 407 10.28 -40.24 4.95
C PRO A 407 11.14 -41.37 4.35
N TRP A 408 11.71 -41.16 3.15
CA TRP A 408 12.62 -42.12 2.50
C TRP A 408 14.08 -42.01 2.97
N VAL A 409 14.44 -41.00 3.77
CA VAL A 409 15.80 -40.89 4.32
C VAL A 409 16.04 -42.02 5.30
N ARG A 410 17.07 -42.84 5.05
CA ARG A 410 17.46 -43.98 5.89
C ARG A 410 18.47 -43.58 6.94
N GLN A 411 19.46 -42.77 6.57
CA GLN A 411 20.50 -42.28 7.46
C GLN A 411 20.72 -40.79 7.22
N ALA A 412 21.01 -40.06 8.30
CA ALA A 412 21.41 -38.67 8.26
C ALA A 412 22.75 -38.53 8.96
N SER A 413 23.63 -37.72 8.39
CA SER A 413 24.95 -37.41 8.92
C SER A 413 25.28 -35.94 8.67
N VAL A 414 26.27 -35.41 9.39
CA VAL A 414 26.84 -34.08 9.17
C VAL A 414 28.26 -34.22 8.63
N ARG A 415 28.55 -33.51 7.55
CA ARG A 415 29.88 -33.43 6.93
C ARG A 415 30.37 -31.98 6.98
N ASP A 416 31.59 -31.78 7.46
CA ASP A 416 32.29 -30.52 7.27
C ASP A 416 32.90 -30.48 5.87
N LEU A 417 32.45 -29.54 5.02
CA LEU A 417 32.98 -29.39 3.67
C LEU A 417 34.45 -28.98 3.65
N LEU A 418 34.94 -28.33 4.71
CA LEU A 418 36.35 -27.94 4.81
C LEU A 418 37.27 -29.13 5.21
N ALA A 419 36.69 -30.28 5.54
CA ALA A 419 37.43 -31.50 5.87
C ALA A 419 37.07 -32.64 4.89
N PRO A 420 37.49 -32.56 3.60
CA PRO A 420 37.00 -33.45 2.55
C PRO A 420 37.36 -34.93 2.73
N ASP A 421 38.42 -35.21 3.50
CA ASP A 421 38.88 -36.57 3.83
C ASP A 421 38.29 -37.10 5.16
N ALA A 422 37.62 -36.25 5.94
CA ALA A 422 36.97 -36.69 7.17
C ALA A 422 35.69 -37.47 6.88
N SER A 423 35.38 -38.46 7.71
CA SER A 423 34.10 -39.17 7.65
C SER A 423 32.96 -38.26 8.11
N ALA A 424 31.77 -38.46 7.53
CA ALA A 424 30.57 -37.82 8.02
C ALA A 424 30.22 -38.37 9.41
N ARG A 425 29.79 -37.47 10.31
CA ARG A 425 29.38 -37.83 11.67
C ARG A 425 27.89 -38.19 11.68
N PRO A 426 27.48 -39.33 12.26
CA PRO A 426 26.07 -39.67 12.35
C PRO A 426 25.25 -38.57 13.03
N LEU A 427 24.09 -38.26 12.45
CA LEU A 427 23.13 -37.31 12.99
C LEU A 427 21.88 -38.08 13.40
N HIS A 428 21.61 -38.11 14.71
CA HIS A 428 20.43 -38.77 15.22
C HIS A 428 19.15 -38.07 14.71
N ARG A 429 18.11 -38.89 14.52
CA ARG A 429 16.76 -38.46 14.18
C ARG A 429 15.80 -39.13 15.14
N ASP A 430 14.84 -38.36 15.63
CA ASP A 430 13.76 -38.90 16.45
C ASP A 430 12.79 -39.75 15.61
N LYS A 431 11.77 -40.31 16.29
CA LYS A 431 10.74 -41.14 15.67
C LYS A 431 9.93 -40.43 14.57
N ASP A 432 9.86 -39.10 14.61
CA ASP A 432 9.10 -38.27 13.66
C ASP A 432 10.00 -37.80 12.50
N GLY A 433 11.30 -38.11 12.56
CA GLY A 433 12.30 -37.77 11.56
C GLY A 433 12.90 -36.38 11.76
N VAL A 434 12.73 -35.76 12.92
CA VAL A 434 13.40 -34.51 13.28
C VAL A 434 14.83 -34.81 13.73
N THR A 435 15.79 -34.06 13.20
CA THR A 435 17.20 -34.22 13.55
C THR A 435 17.53 -33.63 14.92
N ASP A 436 18.60 -34.16 15.52
CA ASP A 436 19.39 -33.41 16.50
C ASP A 436 19.86 -32.06 15.94
N PRO A 437 20.19 -31.08 16.80
CA PRO A 437 20.58 -29.74 16.37
C PRO A 437 21.94 -29.78 15.66
N VAL A 438 22.04 -29.06 14.54
CA VAL A 438 23.26 -28.91 13.73
C VAL A 438 23.64 -27.43 13.69
N VAL A 439 24.93 -27.11 13.67
CA VAL A 439 25.37 -25.71 13.60
C VAL A 439 25.00 -25.16 12.22
N SER A 440 24.30 -24.03 12.18
CA SER A 440 23.91 -23.41 10.92
C SER A 440 25.09 -22.64 10.32
N PRO A 441 25.65 -23.05 9.15
CA PRO A 441 26.67 -22.26 8.48
C PRO A 441 26.13 -20.89 8.01
N ALA A 442 24.81 -20.75 7.84
CA ALA A 442 24.19 -19.50 7.41
C ALA A 442 24.40 -18.34 8.39
N GLN A 443 24.66 -18.61 9.67
CA GLN A 443 24.89 -17.60 10.72
C GLN A 443 26.38 -17.40 11.06
N ALA A 444 27.28 -18.20 10.48
CA ALA A 444 28.71 -18.13 10.77
C ALA A 444 29.30 -16.80 10.26
N GLN A 445 30.11 -16.15 11.11
CA GLN A 445 30.84 -14.92 10.77
C GLN A 445 32.19 -15.19 10.10
N GLN A 446 32.77 -16.36 10.39
CA GLN A 446 34.05 -16.82 9.85
C GLN A 446 33.86 -18.22 9.27
N CYS A 447 34.58 -18.53 8.20
CA CYS A 447 34.53 -19.84 7.57
C CYS A 447 35.65 -20.74 8.13
N THR A 448 35.49 -21.18 9.38
CA THR A 448 36.41 -22.15 10.02
C THR A 448 35.96 -23.59 9.82
N SER A 449 34.66 -23.79 9.58
CA SER A 449 34.01 -25.05 9.22
C SER A 449 32.77 -24.72 8.38
N TRP A 450 32.28 -25.68 7.61
CA TRP A 450 31.01 -25.57 6.90
C TRP A 450 30.24 -26.89 7.01
N GLU A 451 29.29 -26.96 7.94
CA GLU A 451 28.48 -28.16 8.15
C GLU A 451 27.37 -28.29 7.09
N ALA A 452 27.45 -29.35 6.30
CA ALA A 452 26.41 -29.79 5.37
C ALA A 452 25.77 -31.10 5.88
N LEU A 453 24.51 -31.31 5.54
CA LEU A 453 23.79 -32.54 5.84
C LEU A 453 24.02 -33.54 4.70
N GLU A 454 24.39 -34.75 5.08
CA GLU A 454 24.52 -35.89 4.18
C GLU A 454 23.36 -36.86 4.46
N PHE A 455 22.49 -37.06 3.48
CA PHE A 455 21.37 -37.98 3.55
C PHE A 455 21.64 -39.20 2.68
N HIS A 456 21.33 -40.38 3.23
CA HIS A 456 21.39 -41.63 2.49
C HIS A 456 19.96 -42.15 2.34
N ASP A 457 19.59 -42.44 1.10
CA ASP A 457 18.34 -43.11 0.74
C ASP A 457 18.60 -44.20 -0.31
N ASP A 458 17.54 -44.86 -0.75
CA ASP A 458 17.63 -46.01 -1.67
C ASP A 458 18.19 -45.60 -3.06
N SER A 459 18.27 -44.30 -3.37
CA SER A 459 18.87 -43.78 -4.61
C SER A 459 20.34 -43.35 -4.48
N GLY A 460 20.86 -43.25 -3.26
CA GLY A 460 22.26 -42.91 -3.00
C GLY A 460 22.47 -41.85 -1.92
N VAL A 461 23.63 -41.21 -1.99
CA VAL A 461 24.06 -40.17 -1.05
C VAL A 461 23.71 -38.80 -1.61
N ARG A 462 23.14 -37.93 -0.80
CA ARG A 462 22.80 -36.56 -1.17
C ARG A 462 23.33 -35.59 -0.15
N LEU A 463 24.01 -34.55 -0.64
CA LEU A 463 24.56 -33.50 0.19
C LEU A 463 23.70 -32.25 0.06
N VAL A 464 23.23 -31.72 1.19
CA VAL A 464 22.47 -30.47 1.23
C VAL A 464 23.06 -29.51 2.25
N THR A 465 22.92 -28.21 2.02
CA THR A 465 23.47 -27.18 2.90
C THR A 465 22.43 -26.14 3.28
N ASP A 466 22.59 -25.60 4.47
CA ASP A 466 21.81 -24.47 4.94
C ASP A 466 22.30 -23.17 4.30
N LEU A 467 21.44 -22.50 3.53
CA LEU A 467 21.68 -21.16 2.98
C LEU A 467 20.73 -20.12 3.59
N GLY A 468 20.20 -20.40 4.78
CA GLY A 468 19.33 -19.49 5.53
C GLY A 468 17.87 -19.51 5.10
N GLU A 469 17.42 -20.59 4.46
CA GLU A 469 16.04 -20.76 3.98
C GLU A 469 15.35 -21.93 4.69
N LEU A 470 14.04 -22.14 4.44
CA LEU A 470 13.32 -23.29 5.02
C LEU A 470 13.70 -24.61 4.37
N ALA A 471 13.90 -24.63 3.05
CA ALA A 471 14.41 -25.79 2.33
C ALA A 471 15.93 -25.63 2.16
N PRO A 472 16.76 -26.60 2.59
CA PRO A 472 18.19 -26.57 2.35
C PRO A 472 18.49 -26.78 0.86
N ALA A 473 19.62 -26.24 0.39
CA ALA A 473 20.01 -26.34 -1.01
C ALA A 473 20.82 -27.60 -1.28
N ARG A 474 20.50 -28.35 -2.34
CA ARG A 474 21.30 -29.50 -2.79
C ARG A 474 22.65 -29.05 -3.35
N LEU A 475 23.73 -29.72 -2.96
CA LEU A 475 25.06 -29.53 -3.53
C LEU A 475 25.34 -30.61 -4.57
N THR A 476 25.79 -30.19 -5.75
CA THR A 476 26.17 -31.11 -6.84
C THR A 476 27.54 -30.75 -7.41
N TRP A 477 28.12 -31.67 -8.16
CA TRP A 477 29.42 -31.51 -8.81
C TRP A 477 29.39 -32.04 -10.24
N GLY A 478 30.06 -31.33 -11.15
CA GLY A 478 30.26 -31.77 -12.53
C GLY A 478 29.61 -30.86 -13.59
N PRO A 479 29.70 -31.26 -14.87
CA PRO A 479 29.15 -30.48 -15.99
C PRO A 479 27.65 -30.21 -15.80
N PRO A 480 27.12 -29.05 -16.24
CA PRO A 480 25.72 -28.68 -15.96
C PRO A 480 24.68 -29.68 -16.46
N HIS A 481 24.98 -30.42 -17.53
CA HIS A 481 24.10 -31.43 -18.14
C HIS A 481 24.19 -32.83 -17.49
N ASP A 482 25.20 -33.06 -16.64
CA ASP A 482 25.45 -34.33 -15.95
C ASP A 482 25.95 -34.05 -14.52
N ALA A 483 25.29 -33.13 -13.82
CA ALA A 483 25.62 -32.78 -12.45
C ALA A 483 25.27 -33.94 -11.51
N ARG A 484 26.23 -34.38 -10.71
CA ARG A 484 26.12 -35.56 -9.83
C ARG A 484 26.15 -35.17 -8.36
N ASP A 485 25.75 -36.10 -7.49
CA ASP A 485 25.88 -35.94 -6.06
C ASP A 485 27.36 -35.92 -5.63
N VAL A 486 27.64 -35.30 -4.48
CA VAL A 486 29.00 -35.14 -3.94
C VAL A 486 29.38 -36.36 -3.10
N ASP A 487 29.53 -37.51 -3.74
CA ASP A 487 29.79 -38.80 -3.08
C ASP A 487 31.23 -39.31 -3.25
N ASP A 488 31.99 -38.74 -4.20
CA ASP A 488 33.39 -39.07 -4.45
C ASP A 488 34.39 -38.07 -3.84
N ARG A 489 35.65 -38.48 -3.75
CA ARG A 489 36.71 -37.68 -3.12
C ARG A 489 37.03 -36.40 -3.90
N SER A 490 37.03 -36.45 -5.22
CA SER A 490 37.36 -35.30 -6.07
C SER A 490 36.31 -34.20 -5.94
N ALA A 491 35.02 -34.57 -5.93
CA ALA A 491 33.92 -33.64 -5.70
C ALA A 491 34.04 -32.97 -4.32
N ARG A 492 34.34 -33.76 -3.28
CA ARG A 492 34.57 -33.23 -1.92
C ARG A 492 35.74 -32.26 -1.85
N GLN A 493 36.86 -32.58 -2.52
CA GLN A 493 38.04 -31.69 -2.57
C GLN A 493 37.75 -30.38 -3.30
N GLY A 494 36.99 -30.42 -4.39
CA GLY A 494 36.53 -29.23 -5.09
C GLY A 494 35.67 -28.34 -4.18
N TRP A 495 34.66 -28.94 -3.55
CA TRP A 495 33.76 -28.25 -2.61
C TRP A 495 34.49 -27.67 -1.40
N ALA A 496 35.53 -28.32 -0.86
CA ALA A 496 36.31 -27.79 0.25
C ALA A 496 36.94 -26.43 -0.05
N ARG A 497 37.22 -26.16 -1.32
CA ARG A 497 37.77 -24.88 -1.80
C ARG A 497 36.72 -23.88 -2.29
N THR A 498 35.45 -24.29 -2.35
CA THR A 498 34.31 -23.43 -2.69
C THR A 498 33.46 -23.07 -1.48
N ALA A 499 33.39 -23.93 -0.45
CA ALA A 499 32.42 -23.82 0.65
C ALA A 499 32.39 -22.45 1.32
N CYS A 500 33.55 -21.82 1.53
CA CYS A 500 33.64 -20.47 2.11
C CYS A 500 33.11 -19.33 1.23
N LEU A 501 32.75 -19.61 -0.02
CA LEU A 501 32.12 -18.69 -0.95
C LEU A 501 30.60 -18.89 -1.07
N LEU A 502 30.04 -19.95 -0.47
CA LEU A 502 28.58 -20.16 -0.41
C LEU A 502 27.79 -18.99 0.21
N PRO A 503 28.33 -18.19 1.15
CA PRO A 503 27.64 -16.98 1.60
C PRO A 503 27.31 -15.98 0.49
N THR A 504 28.00 -16.03 -0.66
CA THR A 504 27.73 -15.14 -1.80
C THR A 504 26.42 -15.44 -2.52
N VAL A 505 25.82 -16.62 -2.29
CA VAL A 505 24.58 -17.07 -2.95
C VAL A 505 23.42 -17.30 -1.98
N ARG A 506 23.60 -17.10 -0.68
CA ARG A 506 22.61 -17.42 0.36
C ARG A 506 21.36 -16.53 0.34
N SER A 507 20.24 -17.02 0.87
CA SER A 507 18.99 -16.25 1.11
C SER A 507 18.30 -15.69 -0.14
N HIS A 508 18.19 -16.50 -1.21
CA HIS A 508 17.70 -16.08 -2.52
C HIS A 508 16.72 -17.02 -3.21
N GLY A 509 16.15 -17.98 -2.49
CA GLY A 509 15.34 -19.06 -3.04
C GLY A 509 16.16 -20.23 -3.53
N VAL A 510 17.36 -20.48 -3.00
CA VAL A 510 18.29 -21.44 -3.62
C VAL A 510 17.80 -22.88 -3.43
N ARG A 511 17.56 -23.55 -4.56
CA ARG A 511 17.16 -24.96 -4.62
C ARG A 511 18.37 -25.88 -4.70
N SER A 512 19.37 -25.49 -5.49
CA SER A 512 20.60 -26.26 -5.67
C SER A 512 21.79 -25.39 -6.03
N VAL A 513 22.99 -25.83 -5.67
CA VAL A 513 24.25 -25.21 -6.07
C VAL A 513 25.12 -26.27 -6.73
N ASN A 514 25.51 -26.03 -7.98
CA ASN A 514 26.41 -26.90 -8.73
C ASN A 514 27.79 -26.28 -8.86
N ASP A 515 28.83 -27.05 -8.58
CA ASP A 515 30.22 -26.71 -8.89
C ASP A 515 30.69 -27.47 -10.12
N TRP A 516 31.11 -26.75 -11.16
CA TRP A 516 31.61 -27.32 -12.41
C TRP A 516 33.06 -26.90 -12.67
N GLN A 517 33.98 -27.85 -12.62
CA GLN A 517 35.34 -27.65 -13.14
C GLN A 517 35.32 -27.58 -14.66
N PHE A 518 35.40 -26.38 -15.21
CA PHE A 518 35.28 -26.17 -16.66
C PHE A 518 36.63 -26.13 -17.38
N ALA A 519 37.74 -25.91 -16.65
CA ALA A 519 39.09 -25.95 -17.20
C ALA A 519 40.16 -26.22 -16.12
N GLN A 520 41.30 -26.73 -16.56
CA GLN A 520 42.55 -26.79 -15.78
C GLN A 520 43.64 -26.04 -16.53
N GLN A 521 44.45 -25.26 -15.80
CA GLN A 521 45.48 -24.42 -16.41
C GLN A 521 46.83 -24.63 -15.74
N ALA A 522 47.81 -25.09 -16.51
CA ALA A 522 49.21 -25.06 -16.09
C ALA A 522 49.66 -23.61 -15.89
N LEU A 523 50.21 -23.32 -14.72
CA LEU A 523 50.61 -21.97 -14.35
C LEU A 523 52.00 -21.63 -14.88
N PRO A 524 52.23 -20.38 -15.33
CA PRO A 524 53.55 -19.92 -15.74
C PRO A 524 54.62 -20.18 -14.68
N GLU A 525 55.87 -20.34 -15.13
CA GLU A 525 57.05 -20.52 -14.27
C GLU A 525 56.96 -21.79 -13.39
N ASN A 526 56.33 -22.86 -13.92
CA ASN A 526 56.19 -24.16 -13.26
C ASN A 526 55.54 -24.09 -11.86
N ASN A 527 54.59 -23.17 -11.67
CA ASN A 527 53.90 -22.97 -10.38
C ASN A 527 52.76 -23.96 -10.13
N GLY A 528 52.71 -25.08 -10.85
CA GLY A 528 51.69 -26.13 -10.75
C GLY A 528 50.49 -25.90 -11.68
N THR A 529 49.37 -26.55 -11.37
CA THR A 529 48.13 -26.50 -12.17
C THR A 529 46.99 -25.93 -11.35
N ALA A 530 46.34 -24.87 -11.84
CA ALA A 530 45.15 -24.32 -11.21
C ALA A 530 43.87 -24.89 -11.83
N ASP A 531 42.83 -24.97 -11.01
CA ASP A 531 41.49 -25.34 -11.46
C ASP A 531 40.63 -24.10 -11.63
N TRP A 532 39.83 -24.11 -12.70
CA TRP A 532 38.80 -23.11 -12.95
C TRP A 532 37.44 -23.74 -12.73
N ILE A 533 36.72 -23.25 -11.73
CA ILE A 533 35.41 -23.77 -11.33
C ILE A 533 34.37 -22.69 -11.61
N CYS A 534 33.22 -23.09 -12.14
CA CYS A 534 32.05 -22.25 -12.19
C CYS A 534 31.00 -22.79 -11.24
N THR A 535 30.62 -21.97 -10.27
CA THR A 535 29.58 -22.28 -9.29
C THR A 535 28.29 -21.61 -9.71
N ARG A 536 27.21 -22.39 -9.78
CA ARG A 536 25.88 -21.91 -10.16
C ARG A 536 24.86 -22.27 -9.10
N ALA A 537 24.27 -21.26 -8.48
CA ALA A 537 23.11 -21.39 -7.61
C ALA A 537 21.81 -21.20 -8.41
N GLU A 538 21.02 -22.27 -8.50
CA GLU A 538 19.68 -22.27 -9.09
C GLU A 538 18.64 -22.01 -8.01
N THR A 539 17.60 -21.23 -8.35
CA THR A 539 16.52 -20.94 -7.42
C THR A 539 15.25 -21.74 -7.73
N TRP A 540 14.37 -21.89 -6.73
CA TRP A 540 13.03 -22.45 -6.90
C TRP A 540 12.19 -21.72 -7.94
N ARG A 541 12.44 -20.43 -8.21
CA ARG A 541 11.70 -19.65 -9.20
C ARG A 541 12.15 -19.90 -10.64
N GLY A 542 13.27 -20.58 -10.85
CA GLY A 542 13.95 -20.72 -12.15
C GLY A 542 14.65 -19.44 -12.66
N ALA A 543 14.21 -18.26 -12.23
CA ALA A 543 14.91 -16.97 -12.40
C ALA A 543 15.70 -16.59 -11.13
N GLY A 544 16.58 -15.59 -11.19
CA GLY A 544 17.38 -15.19 -10.02
C GLY A 544 18.59 -16.05 -9.75
N SER A 545 19.08 -16.80 -10.76
CA SER A 545 20.31 -17.58 -10.65
C SER A 545 21.50 -16.67 -10.29
N ARG A 546 22.42 -17.20 -9.49
CA ARG A 546 23.72 -16.57 -9.25
C ARG A 546 24.82 -17.47 -9.73
N VAL A 547 25.75 -16.88 -10.45
CA VAL A 547 26.87 -17.60 -11.06
C VAL A 547 28.15 -16.88 -10.67
N PHE A 548 29.17 -17.62 -10.27
CA PHE A 548 30.51 -17.08 -10.16
C PHE A 548 31.53 -18.08 -10.70
N ALA A 549 32.52 -17.55 -11.41
CA ALA A 549 33.70 -18.31 -11.79
C ALA A 549 34.81 -18.01 -10.80
N GLN A 550 35.52 -19.05 -10.37
CA GLN A 550 36.60 -18.97 -9.41
C GLN A 550 37.86 -19.63 -9.94
N PHE A 551 38.99 -19.08 -9.53
CA PHE A 551 40.32 -19.57 -9.80
C PHE A 551 40.92 -20.20 -8.55
N GLN A 552 41.24 -21.49 -8.63
CA GLN A 552 41.77 -22.28 -7.54
C GLN A 552 43.25 -22.63 -7.80
N ALA A 553 44.16 -21.72 -7.43
CA ALA A 553 45.61 -21.95 -7.56
C ALA A 553 46.10 -23.15 -6.70
N PRO A 554 47.20 -23.83 -7.07
CA PRO A 554 47.85 -24.82 -6.22
C PRO A 554 48.15 -24.27 -4.82
N SER A 555 47.71 -24.98 -3.79
CA SER A 555 47.96 -24.60 -2.40
C SER A 555 48.27 -25.82 -1.55
N ALA A 556 49.26 -25.69 -0.65
CA ALA A 556 49.60 -26.71 0.34
C ALA A 556 48.63 -26.70 1.54
N LYS A 557 47.91 -25.59 1.73
CA LYS A 557 46.88 -25.42 2.76
C LYS A 557 45.52 -25.25 2.10
N LEU A 558 44.45 -25.67 2.78
CA LEU A 558 43.11 -25.38 2.30
C LEU A 558 42.90 -23.86 2.26
N ALA A 559 42.57 -23.34 1.07
CA ALA A 559 42.27 -21.94 0.84
C ALA A 559 41.16 -21.85 -0.20
N PRO A 560 40.18 -20.95 0.00
CA PRO A 560 39.10 -20.77 -0.95
C PRO A 560 39.62 -20.32 -2.31
N GLY A 561 38.87 -20.62 -3.37
CA GLY A 561 39.11 -20.05 -4.69
C GLY A 561 39.00 -18.52 -4.67
N ALA A 562 39.72 -17.87 -5.58
CA ALA A 562 39.55 -16.44 -5.82
C ALA A 562 38.43 -16.23 -6.84
N ILE A 563 37.41 -15.44 -6.52
CA ILE A 563 36.34 -15.10 -7.47
C ILE A 563 36.95 -14.28 -8.62
N ALA A 564 36.89 -14.84 -9.82
CA ALA A 564 37.39 -14.24 -11.05
C ALA A 564 36.31 -13.40 -11.73
N ALA A 565 35.06 -13.87 -11.70
CA ALA A 565 33.93 -13.22 -12.33
C ALA A 565 32.62 -13.65 -11.66
N ARG A 566 31.56 -12.85 -11.81
CA ARG A 566 30.23 -13.12 -11.27
C ARG A 566 29.16 -12.60 -12.22
N ALA A 567 27.99 -13.24 -12.19
CA ALA A 567 26.81 -12.83 -12.92
C ALA A 567 25.55 -13.15 -12.11
N GLU A 568 24.50 -12.35 -12.30
CA GLU A 568 23.17 -12.61 -11.75
C GLU A 568 22.17 -12.73 -12.90
N ASN A 569 21.17 -13.60 -12.78
CA ASN A 569 20.17 -13.87 -13.82
C ASN A 569 20.77 -14.32 -15.16
N SER A 570 21.96 -14.93 -15.14
CA SER A 570 22.65 -15.45 -16.32
C SER A 570 22.32 -16.91 -16.57
N ALA A 571 22.36 -17.34 -17.84
CA ALA A 571 22.27 -18.75 -18.23
C ALA A 571 23.61 -19.50 -18.13
N ALA A 572 24.72 -18.77 -17.99
CA ALA A 572 26.07 -19.31 -17.93
C ALA A 572 26.22 -20.40 -16.85
N CYS A 573 27.04 -21.40 -17.17
CA CYS A 573 27.28 -22.58 -16.34
C CYS A 573 26.00 -23.38 -15.99
N GLY A 574 24.92 -23.17 -16.74
CA GLY A 574 23.65 -23.87 -16.59
C GLY A 574 23.38 -24.83 -17.74
N VAL A 575 22.35 -25.67 -17.61
CA VAL A 575 21.93 -26.62 -18.65
C VAL A 575 21.63 -25.96 -20.00
N ARG A 576 21.20 -24.69 -20.00
CA ARG A 576 20.89 -23.93 -21.22
C ARG A 576 22.13 -23.34 -21.88
N GLU A 577 23.15 -23.02 -21.08
CA GLU A 577 24.39 -22.42 -21.56
C GLU A 577 25.56 -22.94 -20.72
N ALA A 578 26.02 -24.14 -21.05
CA ALA A 578 27.20 -24.76 -20.44
C ALA A 578 28.49 -24.16 -21.01
N ARG A 579 28.61 -22.84 -20.93
CA ARG A 579 29.72 -22.04 -21.45
C ARG A 579 30.08 -20.96 -20.44
N VAL A 580 31.38 -20.66 -20.32
CA VAL A 580 31.90 -19.63 -19.41
C VAL A 580 33.27 -19.19 -19.87
N LEU A 581 33.60 -17.92 -19.63
CA LEU A 581 34.93 -17.33 -19.81
C LEU A 581 35.22 -16.44 -18.61
N ALA A 582 36.38 -16.64 -17.97
CA ALA A 582 36.79 -15.89 -16.80
C ALA A 582 38.30 -15.62 -16.80
N GLY A 583 38.73 -14.57 -16.10
CA GLY A 583 40.13 -14.17 -16.00
C GLY A 583 40.50 -13.61 -14.64
N VAL A 584 41.76 -13.79 -14.24
CA VAL A 584 42.33 -13.25 -13.00
C VAL A 584 43.69 -12.60 -13.27
N LEU A 585 44.01 -11.58 -12.47
CA LEU A 585 45.38 -11.11 -12.34
C LEU A 585 46.05 -11.91 -11.22
N TRP A 586 47.07 -12.69 -11.57
CA TRP A 586 47.74 -13.63 -10.67
C TRP A 586 49.24 -13.32 -10.58
N LYS A 587 49.79 -13.49 -9.36
CA LYS A 587 51.22 -13.31 -9.08
C LYS A 587 51.88 -14.67 -8.90
N SER A 588 52.94 -14.90 -9.66
CA SER A 588 53.77 -16.10 -9.55
C SER A 588 54.57 -16.13 -8.24
N ARG A 589 55.06 -17.32 -7.84
CA ARG A 589 55.99 -17.43 -6.70
C ARG A 589 57.31 -16.70 -6.96
N GLY A 590 57.70 -16.55 -8.23
CA GLY A 590 58.83 -15.73 -8.67
C GLY A 590 58.59 -14.22 -8.61
N GLY A 591 57.41 -13.77 -8.16
CA GLY A 591 57.08 -12.36 -7.98
C GLY A 591 56.49 -11.67 -9.20
N ASN A 592 56.23 -12.41 -10.27
CA ASN A 592 55.84 -11.87 -11.56
C ASN A 592 54.33 -11.90 -11.77
N TRP A 593 53.79 -10.83 -12.34
CA TRP A 593 52.35 -10.72 -12.59
C TRP A 593 51.98 -11.27 -13.98
N PHE A 594 50.86 -11.97 -14.03
CA PHE A 594 50.26 -12.52 -15.24
C PHE A 594 48.76 -12.30 -15.23
N VAL A 595 48.17 -11.99 -16.38
CA VAL A 595 46.74 -12.22 -16.58
C VAL A 595 46.58 -13.65 -17.05
N LEU A 596 45.80 -14.42 -16.29
CA LEU A 596 45.39 -15.76 -16.63
C LEU A 596 43.91 -15.74 -17.01
N ALA A 597 43.53 -16.47 -18.04
CA ALA A 597 42.14 -16.66 -18.39
C ALA A 597 41.87 -18.08 -18.85
N ALA A 598 40.65 -18.52 -18.59
CA ALA A 598 40.14 -19.80 -19.07
C ALA A 598 38.69 -19.68 -19.53
N GLY A 599 38.40 -20.35 -20.62
CA GLY A 599 37.07 -20.65 -21.12
C GLY A 599 36.74 -22.14 -20.94
N SER A 600 35.45 -22.47 -21.01
CA SER A 600 35.01 -23.87 -21.12
C SER A 600 35.53 -24.54 -22.40
N GLU A 601 35.42 -25.86 -22.49
CA GLU A 601 35.97 -26.67 -23.60
C GLU A 601 35.56 -26.19 -25.00
N GLN A 602 34.39 -25.56 -25.13
CA GLN A 602 33.88 -25.07 -26.42
C GLN A 602 34.56 -23.76 -26.88
N VAL A 603 35.37 -23.11 -26.04
CA VAL A 603 36.09 -21.88 -26.38
C VAL A 603 37.33 -22.22 -27.21
N SER A 604 37.40 -21.74 -28.44
CA SER A 604 38.46 -22.01 -29.41
C SER A 604 39.58 -20.98 -29.41
N SER A 605 39.30 -19.75 -28.95
CA SER A 605 40.31 -18.71 -28.75
C SER A 605 39.92 -17.75 -27.66
N VAL A 606 40.93 -17.18 -27.02
CA VAL A 606 40.79 -16.17 -25.96
C VAL A 606 41.66 -14.97 -26.32
N THR A 607 41.09 -13.79 -26.22
CA THR A 607 41.73 -12.51 -26.54
C THR A 607 41.62 -11.55 -25.37
N LEU A 608 42.71 -10.83 -25.17
CA LEU A 608 42.89 -9.83 -24.14
C LEU A 608 43.04 -8.47 -24.82
N SER A 609 42.21 -7.52 -24.40
CA SER A 609 42.15 -6.15 -24.92
C SER A 609 42.05 -5.15 -23.76
N GLY A 610 42.16 -3.85 -24.02
CA GLY A 610 42.05 -2.80 -23.00
C GLY A 610 43.25 -2.73 -22.05
N GLY A 611 44.08 -1.69 -22.17
CA GLY A 611 45.28 -1.49 -21.32
C GLY A 611 46.46 -2.44 -21.59
N MET A 612 46.20 -3.61 -22.16
CA MET A 612 47.19 -4.57 -22.67
C MET A 612 46.58 -5.42 -23.78
N THR A 613 47.43 -6.04 -24.60
CA THR A 613 47.00 -6.92 -25.70
C THR A 613 47.61 -8.31 -25.55
N GLY A 614 46.83 -9.32 -25.90
CA GLY A 614 47.30 -10.71 -25.93
C GLY A 614 46.26 -11.61 -26.56
N SER A 615 46.70 -12.75 -27.11
CA SER A 615 45.80 -13.75 -27.66
C SER A 615 46.36 -15.15 -27.43
N GLY A 616 45.46 -16.10 -27.22
CA GLY A 616 45.76 -17.51 -27.04
C GLY A 616 44.90 -18.34 -27.98
N ARG A 617 45.51 -19.34 -28.62
CA ARG A 617 44.76 -20.41 -29.31
C ARG A 617 44.30 -21.42 -28.26
N GLY A 618 43.05 -21.87 -28.37
CA GLY A 618 42.40 -22.73 -27.38
C GLY A 618 41.64 -21.94 -26.31
N ASN A 619 41.22 -22.64 -25.26
CA ASN A 619 40.41 -22.10 -24.19
C ASN A 619 41.24 -21.50 -23.03
N LEU A 620 42.57 -21.43 -23.13
CA LEU A 620 43.44 -20.93 -22.06
C LEU A 620 44.31 -19.78 -22.55
N LEU A 621 44.61 -18.84 -21.65
CA LEU A 621 45.50 -17.72 -21.91
C LEU A 621 46.33 -17.37 -20.68
N ALA A 622 47.62 -17.11 -20.88
CA ALA A 622 48.54 -16.60 -19.86
C ALA A 622 49.43 -15.53 -20.49
N VAL A 623 49.29 -14.28 -20.04
CA VAL A 623 50.03 -13.13 -20.58
C VAL A 623 50.72 -12.40 -19.45
N ARG A 624 52.01 -12.07 -19.65
CA ARG A 624 52.80 -11.28 -18.71
C ARG A 624 52.13 -9.92 -18.48
N ALA A 625 52.01 -9.50 -17.22
CA ALA A 625 51.31 -8.28 -16.82
C ALA A 625 52.13 -7.47 -15.82
N LYS A 626 51.64 -6.26 -15.52
CA LYS A 626 52.10 -5.45 -14.38
C LYS A 626 51.08 -5.58 -13.24
N GLU A 627 51.52 -5.23 -12.04
CA GLU A 627 50.63 -5.12 -10.89
C GLU A 627 49.47 -4.14 -11.18
N GLY A 628 48.26 -4.50 -10.80
CA GLY A 628 47.07 -3.67 -11.01
C GLY A 628 46.59 -3.56 -12.46
N ALA A 629 47.13 -4.35 -13.39
CA ALA A 629 46.65 -4.36 -14.77
C ALA A 629 45.15 -4.70 -14.84
N ARG A 630 44.42 -3.92 -15.63
CA ARG A 630 43.01 -4.15 -15.95
C ARG A 630 42.92 -4.42 -17.44
N ALA A 631 42.16 -5.44 -17.80
CA ALA A 631 42.00 -5.81 -19.17
C ALA A 631 40.61 -6.42 -19.41
N GLU A 632 40.15 -6.24 -20.62
CA GLU A 632 38.94 -6.85 -21.15
C GLU A 632 39.29 -8.19 -21.76
N LEU A 633 38.39 -9.15 -21.57
CA LEU A 633 38.59 -10.53 -21.96
C LEU A 633 37.38 -10.96 -22.80
N ASP A 634 37.70 -11.40 -24.00
CA ASP A 634 36.77 -11.89 -25.01
C ASP A 634 37.26 -13.23 -25.54
N GLY A 635 36.38 -13.99 -26.16
CA GLY A 635 36.74 -15.23 -26.80
C GLY A 635 35.85 -15.55 -27.98
N ARG A 636 36.19 -16.64 -28.68
CA ARG A 636 35.34 -17.26 -29.68
C ARG A 636 35.11 -18.72 -29.36
N LEU A 637 33.92 -19.19 -29.68
CA LEU A 637 33.57 -20.61 -29.61
C LEU A 637 34.11 -21.35 -30.84
N THR A 638 34.04 -22.68 -30.82
CA THR A 638 34.42 -23.54 -31.96
C THR A 638 33.58 -23.28 -33.21
N ASP A 639 32.33 -22.83 -33.06
CA ASP A 639 31.44 -22.43 -34.15
C ASP A 639 31.66 -20.97 -34.63
N GLY A 640 32.61 -20.25 -34.03
CA GLY A 640 32.94 -18.86 -34.36
C GLY A 640 32.10 -17.80 -33.64
N THR A 641 31.09 -18.20 -32.86
CA THR A 641 30.27 -17.30 -32.05
C THR A 641 31.14 -16.58 -31.01
N PRO A 642 31.01 -15.26 -30.83
CA PRO A 642 31.72 -14.55 -29.78
C PRO A 642 31.19 -14.92 -28.39
N ILE A 643 32.08 -14.97 -27.40
CA ILE A 643 31.76 -15.11 -25.98
C ILE A 643 32.50 -14.03 -25.20
N SER A 644 31.80 -13.35 -24.30
CA SER A 644 32.40 -12.37 -23.40
C SER A 644 32.71 -12.99 -22.04
N THR A 645 33.55 -12.31 -21.26
CA THR A 645 33.74 -12.66 -19.84
C THR A 645 32.41 -12.67 -19.09
N LEU A 646 32.24 -13.62 -18.17
CA LEU A 646 31.11 -13.68 -17.24
C LEU A 646 30.94 -12.33 -16.50
N ARG A 647 29.73 -11.75 -16.56
CA ARG A 647 29.39 -10.45 -15.92
C ARG A 647 27.94 -10.40 -15.45
#